data_AF-A0A239C7S8-F1
#
_entry.id   AF-A0A239C7S8-F1
#
_cell.length_a   1.000
_cell.length_b   1.000
_cell.length_c   1.000
_cell.angle_alpha   90.00
_cell.angle_beta   90.00
_cell.angle_gamma   90.00
#
_symmetry.space_group_name_H-M   'P 1'
#
loop_
_entity.id
_entity.type
_entity.pdbx_description
1 polymer ?
#
loop_
_entity_poly.entity_id
_entity_poly.type
_entity_poly.pdbx_seq_one_letter_code
_entity_poly.pdbx_strand_id
1 'polypeptide(L)'
;MKRSLAFKYIAFTLMLLILFNVQVFAVDNTDAGYSIDNTSDTMSTVSETVYGVEDDNNFTYSISTMSTATSTVSEIVYQVKAYYKNNKPTLDNWEEIVSLKLAGEDFKASSWDLTSWDQNSLDTDSPATAYAGRILALIALGEAPSNYHGRNLLQELTIKQQQNGSFGGSINNTVWAIIALDEAGVSYNKEKAVEYLMSQKKSDGGFALSGTSGDPDITGEALLALSKHRDKAGVSNVIHGAIEFLKNVQLESAGFTSWGSENSQSSARVITGLLAVGENILDVEWQKEGKTIIDALAAYLLPNNSFKFSSSGNTNAMATRQALRALAELEHAGYGDYKPGSGSGGTPSEPEKATVRVRVEGLESSLADETVIIEGTAFDALIEAVGSENVVAPGGLINSIKGESGQSIEDEGISTYWMYYVIRDGEIEQESFNQGASNYHVENGDVIVFYIGALDDSWNSKTYFPVVTVSPASPTVGQSVTINISEKKYTWSGLQDLTSEERAVIGDYTVKIGEIEHKSHGGQVTIPNVAEGTLQYTIRNQSDVGYPNVVTYKESINVSSGSNGGGDPTSPDEIEVSVEIIGKNNQTHFSRSQITLPKNKANVFEALKATGVSYKTRDNNSYVYEIAGEREDLTGTAGWKYKVGSSIPGGPAIDYTLKDGDSILWFWAGDYTSTSPGGGAISPQEEQAVMKEIQESIADAIKKLEEAFKSFVKGVAAEEFEGSSIVIGKDNSMTESQKKALQSLLEENIVSIQQKVEIGKESIVTDLQNEVILKIVKDVLNKEVEITIEELEMDENILLPETHEFLSSIYEFGPKGTVFNKPVYLSIRTAIPDGVNHEDILLAWYNEEKGQWVILPTVVDSSTGTVTGSVEHFTKFSVLVRKSPAEELQEEEASIQIQFEDVDEVNYPWAVKEISDLAEKGIIKGVGNNRFAPAREVNRAEFATLLVKVLDIDYTKEYQGRFQDVSEEDWYAVYVEAAAEMGIITGLTEHSFAPYDKLTRKQAAVMIAKILEEKEAITPIELKDASEISPWALDKVVQVMDHDIFKGFPDETFGPKEYVTRAQSAVLIHKLLME
;
A
#
# COMPACT_ATOMS: atom_id res chain seq x y z
N MET A 1 31.28 -41.90 46.91
CA MET A 1 30.07 -41.14 47.28
C MET A 1 29.28 -40.96 46.00
N LYS A 2 28.23 -41.76 45.78
CA LYS A 2 26.79 -41.41 45.84
C LYS A 2 26.36 -40.56 44.63
N ARG A 3 25.38 -40.93 43.79
CA ARG A 3 24.36 -41.99 43.79
C ARG A 3 23.76 -42.11 42.38
N SER A 4 23.48 -43.33 41.93
CA SER A 4 22.52 -43.68 40.89
C SER A 4 21.10 -43.76 41.46
N LEU A 5 20.08 -43.58 40.60
CA LEU A 5 18.72 -44.18 40.55
C LEU A 5 18.09 -43.59 39.27
N ALA A 6 17.79 -44.24 38.14
CA ALA A 6 17.27 -45.57 37.79
C ALA A 6 15.83 -45.83 38.25
N PHE A 7 14.85 -45.85 37.31
CA PHE A 7 14.14 -47.07 36.87
C PHE A 7 13.01 -46.83 35.81
N LYS A 8 13.18 -47.49 34.64
CA LYS A 8 12.23 -48.24 33.76
C LYS A 8 11.01 -47.54 33.11
N TYR A 9 10.82 -47.55 31.77
CA TYR A 9 10.50 -48.63 30.81
C TYR A 9 9.21 -49.45 31.11
N ILE A 10 8.26 -49.45 30.15
CA ILE A 10 7.14 -50.38 29.77
C ILE A 10 6.03 -49.46 29.23
N ALA A 11 5.52 -49.45 27.99
CA ALA A 11 5.58 -50.29 26.79
C ALA A 11 5.39 -49.32 25.60
N PHE A 12 6.08 -49.43 24.46
CA PHE A 12 5.64 -50.25 23.34
C PHE A 12 6.77 -50.26 22.31
N THR A 13 7.59 -51.31 22.30
CA THR A 13 8.48 -51.63 21.18
C THR A 13 8.37 -53.13 20.98
N LEU A 14 7.31 -53.58 20.31
CA LEU A 14 7.22 -54.96 19.84
C LEU A 14 6.22 -55.13 18.69
N MET A 15 6.38 -54.40 17.58
CA MET A 15 5.88 -54.83 16.27
C MET A 15 6.32 -53.82 15.20
N LEU A 16 7.48 -54.04 14.56
CA LEU A 16 7.74 -53.65 13.16
C LEU A 16 9.16 -54.08 12.80
N LEU A 17 9.36 -55.38 12.81
CA LEU A 17 10.45 -56.07 12.14
C LEU A 17 9.83 -57.36 11.62
N ILE A 18 9.21 -57.30 10.45
CA ILE A 18 8.86 -58.42 9.57
C ILE A 18 8.48 -57.80 8.21
N LEU A 19 9.34 -58.08 7.23
CA LEU A 19 9.06 -58.22 5.79
C LEU A 19 9.00 -56.95 4.92
N PHE A 20 10.19 -56.55 4.44
CA PHE A 20 10.37 -56.36 3.00
C PHE A 20 10.30 -57.72 2.31
N ASN A 21 9.42 -57.87 1.32
CA ASN A 21 9.68 -58.72 0.16
C ASN A 21 8.77 -58.30 -1.00
N VAL A 22 9.41 -57.75 -2.03
CA VAL A 22 8.86 -57.54 -3.37
C VAL A 22 8.79 -58.90 -4.06
N GLN A 23 7.64 -59.25 -4.65
CA GLN A 23 7.56 -60.23 -5.73
C GLN A 23 6.65 -59.73 -6.84
N VAL A 24 7.25 -59.60 -8.02
CA VAL A 24 6.66 -59.39 -9.34
C VAL A 24 5.87 -60.64 -9.76
N PHE A 25 4.69 -60.49 -10.39
CA PHE A 25 4.25 -61.31 -11.53
C PHE A 25 3.11 -60.64 -12.32
N ALA A 26 3.17 -60.80 -13.64
CA ALA A 26 2.19 -60.41 -14.65
C ALA A 26 0.98 -61.37 -14.71
N VAL A 27 -0.11 -60.97 -15.40
CA VAL A 27 -0.76 -61.71 -16.52
C VAL A 27 -2.25 -61.32 -16.74
N ASP A 28 -2.54 -61.05 -18.02
CA ASP A 28 -3.74 -61.24 -18.90
C ASP A 28 -5.17 -60.72 -18.64
N ASN A 29 -5.65 -60.12 -19.75
CA ASN A 29 -7.03 -59.93 -20.22
C ASN A 29 -7.87 -61.22 -20.21
N THR A 30 -9.20 -61.10 -19.97
CA THR A 30 -10.26 -61.74 -20.79
C THR A 30 -11.69 -61.34 -20.36
N ASP A 31 -12.46 -60.88 -21.35
CA ASP A 31 -13.90 -61.04 -21.65
C ASP A 31 -15.01 -61.00 -20.58
N ALA A 32 -15.93 -60.03 -20.76
CA ALA A 32 -17.41 -60.15 -20.91
C ALA A 32 -18.03 -58.77 -20.54
N GLY A 33 -18.75 -58.00 -21.35
CA GLY A 33 -19.68 -58.31 -22.43
C GLY A 33 -21.10 -57.95 -21.96
N TYR A 34 -21.59 -56.72 -22.17
CA TYR A 34 -23.01 -56.40 -22.43
C TYR A 34 -23.20 -54.96 -22.98
N SER A 35 -24.30 -54.78 -23.70
CA SER A 35 -24.53 -53.92 -24.87
C SER A 35 -24.86 -52.44 -24.62
N ILE A 36 -24.52 -51.65 -25.64
CA ILE A 36 -24.81 -50.23 -25.91
C ILE A 36 -26.32 -49.93 -25.90
N ASP A 37 -26.70 -48.82 -25.27
CA ASP A 37 -27.79 -47.97 -25.74
C ASP A 37 -27.33 -46.52 -25.81
N ASN A 38 -27.74 -45.83 -26.86
CA ASN A 38 -27.12 -44.64 -27.43
C ASN A 38 -27.85 -43.38 -26.93
N THR A 39 -27.18 -42.48 -26.20
CA THR A 39 -27.51 -41.04 -26.21
C THR A 39 -26.28 -40.19 -25.86
N SER A 40 -25.88 -39.37 -26.84
CA SER A 40 -25.07 -38.13 -26.78
C SER A 40 -24.40 -37.78 -25.45
N ASP A 41 -23.06 -37.79 -25.39
CA ASP A 41 -22.26 -36.57 -25.52
C ASP A 41 -20.76 -36.90 -25.37
N THR A 42 -19.96 -36.07 -26.02
CA THR A 42 -18.50 -36.17 -26.18
C THR A 42 -17.74 -36.22 -24.84
N MET A 43 -16.96 -37.28 -24.61
CA MET A 43 -15.90 -37.30 -23.60
C MET A 43 -14.52 -37.21 -24.27
N SER A 44 -13.83 -36.10 -24.04
CA SER A 44 -12.38 -36.01 -24.11
C SER A 44 -11.79 -36.63 -22.85
N THR A 45 -10.87 -37.56 -23.03
CA THR A 45 -10.06 -38.17 -21.97
C THR A 45 -9.11 -37.14 -21.34
N VAL A 46 -9.26 -36.89 -20.04
CA VAL A 46 -8.20 -36.34 -19.18
C VAL A 46 -7.82 -37.43 -18.18
N SER A 47 -6.53 -37.71 -18.06
CA SER A 47 -5.98 -38.61 -17.06
C SER A 47 -5.98 -37.93 -15.69
N GLU A 48 -6.81 -38.39 -14.77
CA GLU A 48 -6.77 -37.98 -13.36
C GLU A 48 -5.99 -39.01 -12.52
N THR A 49 -5.08 -38.50 -11.70
CA THR A 49 -4.38 -39.28 -10.67
C THR A 49 -5.25 -39.31 -9.42
N VAL A 50 -5.76 -40.50 -9.07
CA VAL A 50 -6.59 -40.73 -7.88
C VAL A 50 -5.70 -40.97 -6.66
N TYR A 51 -5.85 -40.17 -5.61
CA TYR A 51 -5.39 -40.53 -4.26
C TYR A 51 -6.57 -41.14 -3.49
N GLY A 52 -6.55 -42.46 -3.29
CA GLY A 52 -7.49 -43.14 -2.40
C GLY A 52 -6.96 -43.14 -0.96
N VAL A 53 -7.79 -42.70 -0.02
CA VAL A 53 -7.62 -43.01 1.40
C VAL A 53 -8.53 -44.20 1.70
N GLU A 54 -7.96 -45.31 2.18
CA GLU A 54 -8.72 -46.47 2.67
C GLU A 54 -9.47 -46.08 3.95
N ASP A 55 -10.79 -46.21 3.94
CA ASP A 55 -11.56 -46.42 5.17
C ASP A 55 -12.77 -47.33 4.87
N ASP A 56 -13.10 -48.18 5.84
CA ASP A 56 -13.92 -49.38 5.67
C ASP A 56 -15.38 -49.12 5.22
N ASN A 57 -15.78 -49.80 4.14
CA ASN A 57 -17.15 -50.27 3.84
C ASN A 57 -18.35 -49.29 4.00
N ASN A 58 -18.39 -48.20 3.22
CA ASN A 58 -19.64 -47.71 2.63
C ASN A 58 -19.40 -46.65 1.54
N PHE A 59 -19.78 -46.93 0.29
CA PHE A 59 -19.77 -45.91 -0.78
C PHE A 59 -21.00 -45.00 -0.63
N THR A 60 -20.78 -43.80 -0.11
CA THR A 60 -21.70 -42.66 -0.28
C THR A 60 -20.97 -41.59 -1.08
N TYR A 61 -21.42 -41.33 -2.30
CA TYR A 61 -20.94 -40.21 -3.10
C TYR A 61 -21.59 -38.93 -2.58
N SER A 62 -20.85 -38.16 -1.80
CA SER A 62 -21.13 -36.73 -1.61
C SER A 62 -20.34 -35.96 -2.66
N ILE A 63 -21.06 -35.30 -3.58
CA ILE A 63 -20.50 -34.25 -4.43
C ILE A 63 -20.17 -33.09 -3.49
N SER A 64 -18.91 -33.00 -3.05
CA SER A 64 -18.37 -31.73 -2.58
C SER A 64 -17.92 -30.95 -3.81
N THR A 65 -18.55 -29.82 -4.07
CA THR A 65 -18.04 -28.81 -5.00
C THR A 65 -16.58 -28.56 -4.68
N MET A 66 -15.68 -28.82 -5.65
CA MET A 66 -14.27 -28.54 -5.48
C MET A 66 -14.07 -27.06 -5.17
N SER A 67 -13.43 -26.80 -4.04
CA SER A 67 -12.80 -25.53 -3.73
C SER A 67 -11.84 -25.15 -4.85
N THR A 68 -11.96 -23.92 -5.34
CA THR A 68 -11.12 -23.29 -6.36
C THR A 68 -9.67 -23.23 -5.88
N ALA A 69 -8.82 -24.15 -6.31
CA ALA A 69 -7.38 -23.96 -6.19
C ALA A 69 -6.98 -22.79 -7.11
N THR A 70 -6.45 -21.71 -6.53
CA THR A 70 -5.99 -20.53 -7.29
C THR A 70 -4.79 -20.91 -8.13
N SER A 71 -4.91 -20.75 -9.47
CA SER A 71 -3.83 -21.03 -10.42
C SER A 71 -2.75 -19.95 -10.35
N THR A 72 -1.48 -20.32 -10.44
CA THR A 72 -0.38 -19.33 -10.57
C THR A 72 -0.43 -18.61 -11.93
N VAL A 73 0.27 -17.48 -12.08
CA VAL A 73 0.41 -16.80 -13.38
C VAL A 73 0.93 -17.76 -14.46
N SER A 74 1.95 -18.57 -14.17
CA SER A 74 2.48 -19.58 -15.11
C SER A 74 1.43 -20.65 -15.47
N GLU A 75 0.61 -21.07 -14.51
CA GLU A 75 -0.49 -22.00 -14.79
C GLU A 75 -1.58 -21.36 -15.66
N ILE A 76 -1.90 -20.08 -15.45
CA ILE A 76 -2.84 -19.34 -16.30
C ILE A 76 -2.28 -19.19 -17.71
N VAL A 77 -0.98 -18.86 -17.88
CA VAL A 77 -0.31 -18.82 -19.19
C VAL A 77 -0.46 -20.18 -19.90
N TYR A 78 -0.17 -21.28 -19.21
CA TYR A 78 -0.33 -22.63 -19.75
C TYR A 78 -1.78 -22.92 -20.17
N GLN A 79 -2.75 -22.57 -19.32
CA GLN A 79 -4.17 -22.75 -19.58
C GLN A 79 -4.65 -21.99 -20.83
N VAL A 80 -4.25 -20.73 -20.98
CA VAL A 80 -4.63 -19.90 -22.13
C VAL A 80 -3.98 -20.40 -23.42
N LYS A 81 -2.73 -20.87 -23.38
CA LYS A 81 -2.10 -21.55 -24.52
C LYS A 81 -2.88 -22.81 -24.93
N ALA A 82 -3.33 -23.60 -23.95
CA ALA A 82 -4.15 -24.78 -24.21
C ALA A 82 -5.51 -24.40 -24.84
N TYR A 83 -6.13 -23.31 -24.39
CA TYR A 83 -7.34 -22.76 -25.02
C TYR A 83 -7.10 -22.47 -26.52
N TYR A 84 -6.02 -21.77 -26.88
CA TYR A 84 -5.70 -21.50 -28.29
C TYR A 84 -5.51 -22.79 -29.09
N LYS A 85 -4.74 -23.77 -28.58
CA LYS A 85 -4.50 -25.05 -29.27
C LYS A 85 -5.78 -25.82 -29.55
N ASN A 86 -6.71 -25.82 -28.59
CA ASN A 86 -7.93 -26.61 -28.68
C ASN A 86 -9.07 -25.90 -29.45
N ASN A 87 -9.15 -24.57 -29.37
CA ASN A 87 -10.31 -23.82 -29.86
C ASN A 87 -10.00 -22.86 -31.01
N LYS A 88 -8.75 -22.42 -31.17
CA LYS A 88 -8.32 -21.47 -32.22
C LYS A 88 -6.91 -21.79 -32.75
N PRO A 89 -6.70 -22.95 -33.42
CA PRO A 89 -5.40 -23.31 -33.99
C PRO A 89 -5.05 -22.49 -35.24
N THR A 90 -6.01 -21.79 -35.86
CA THR A 90 -5.76 -20.82 -36.93
C THR A 90 -5.51 -19.44 -36.33
N LEU A 91 -4.28 -18.94 -36.50
CA LEU A 91 -3.88 -17.61 -36.06
C LEU A 91 -4.11 -16.62 -37.20
N ASP A 92 -4.84 -15.55 -36.92
CA ASP A 92 -5.25 -14.53 -37.90
C ASP A 92 -4.86 -13.11 -37.48
N ASN A 93 -4.20 -12.95 -36.33
CA ASN A 93 -3.73 -11.67 -35.84
C ASN A 93 -2.25 -11.71 -35.39
N TRP A 94 -1.51 -10.64 -35.69
CA TRP A 94 -0.08 -10.53 -35.36
C TRP A 94 0.19 -10.59 -33.85
N GLU A 95 -0.71 -10.02 -33.04
CA GLU A 95 -0.55 -9.93 -31.59
C GLU A 95 -0.70 -11.32 -30.94
N GLU A 96 -1.49 -12.22 -31.52
CA GLU A 96 -1.57 -13.62 -31.07
C GLU A 96 -0.25 -14.35 -31.25
N ILE A 97 0.40 -14.14 -32.40
CA ILE A 97 1.71 -14.75 -32.73
C ILE A 97 2.77 -14.26 -31.74
N VAL A 98 2.83 -12.95 -31.50
CA VAL A 98 3.77 -12.35 -30.55
C VAL A 98 3.51 -12.87 -29.13
N SER A 99 2.25 -12.89 -28.69
CA SER A 99 1.88 -13.33 -27.34
C SER A 99 2.19 -14.81 -27.11
N LEU A 100 1.89 -15.68 -28.08
CA LEU A 100 2.21 -17.10 -28.01
C LEU A 100 3.73 -17.35 -28.06
N LYS A 101 4.48 -16.57 -28.84
CA LYS A 101 5.94 -16.63 -28.86
C LYS A 101 6.53 -16.26 -27.50
N LEU A 102 6.06 -15.15 -26.91
CA LEU A 102 6.46 -14.71 -25.57
C LEU A 102 6.12 -15.78 -24.54
N ALA A 103 4.96 -16.41 -24.63
CA ALA A 103 4.56 -17.52 -23.78
C ALA A 103 5.30 -18.85 -24.07
N GLY A 104 6.41 -18.82 -24.83
CA GLY A 104 7.28 -19.97 -25.08
C GLY A 104 6.78 -20.96 -26.12
N GLU A 105 5.87 -20.58 -27.03
CA GLU A 105 5.47 -21.43 -28.14
C GLU A 105 6.56 -21.48 -29.23
N ASP A 106 6.84 -22.69 -29.73
CA ASP A 106 7.72 -22.90 -30.88
C ASP A 106 6.89 -23.19 -32.14
N PHE A 107 6.75 -22.19 -32.99
CA PHE A 107 6.03 -22.27 -34.27
C PHE A 107 6.67 -23.23 -35.29
N LYS A 108 7.94 -23.64 -35.11
CA LYS A 108 8.60 -24.62 -36.00
C LYS A 108 8.27 -26.07 -35.65
N ALA A 109 7.86 -26.32 -34.41
CA ALA A 109 7.58 -27.66 -33.88
C ALA A 109 6.07 -27.98 -33.76
N SER A 110 5.18 -27.03 -34.06
CA SER A 110 3.76 -27.06 -33.69
C SER A 110 2.81 -27.05 -34.90
N SER A 111 1.54 -27.41 -34.67
CA SER A 111 0.50 -27.61 -35.68
C SER A 111 -0.34 -26.36 -36.00
N TRP A 112 0.20 -25.15 -35.80
CA TRP A 112 -0.56 -23.91 -36.03
C TRP A 112 -0.83 -23.69 -37.51
N ASP A 113 -2.06 -23.27 -37.82
CA ASP A 113 -2.41 -22.79 -39.15
C ASP A 113 -2.12 -21.29 -39.25
N LEU A 114 -1.01 -20.97 -39.93
CA LEU A 114 -0.55 -19.61 -40.18
C LEU A 114 -0.98 -19.10 -41.58
N THR A 115 -1.96 -19.74 -42.23
CA THR A 115 -2.36 -19.32 -43.58
C THR A 115 -3.19 -18.03 -43.60
N SER A 116 -3.75 -17.60 -42.45
CA SER A 116 -4.70 -16.48 -42.36
C SER A 116 -4.10 -15.15 -41.90
N TRP A 117 -3.13 -15.13 -40.98
CA TRP A 117 -2.59 -13.89 -40.41
C TRP A 117 -1.92 -12.96 -41.45
N ASP A 118 -1.41 -13.53 -42.54
CA ASP A 118 -0.67 -12.82 -43.59
C ASP A 118 -1.53 -12.41 -44.80
N GLN A 119 -2.83 -12.74 -44.83
CA GLN A 119 -3.67 -12.61 -46.03
C GLN A 119 -3.96 -11.17 -46.46
N ASN A 120 -3.87 -10.20 -45.53
CA ASN A 120 -4.04 -8.79 -45.86
C ASN A 120 -2.75 -8.22 -46.44
N SER A 121 -2.83 -7.70 -47.67
CA SER A 121 -1.71 -7.03 -48.32
C SER A 121 -1.45 -5.67 -47.67
N LEU A 122 -0.28 -5.52 -47.04
CA LEU A 122 0.25 -4.19 -46.74
C LEU A 122 0.46 -3.43 -48.05
N ASP A 123 0.11 -2.16 -48.08
CA ASP A 123 0.41 -1.26 -49.19
C ASP A 123 1.08 0.03 -48.67
N THR A 124 1.45 0.93 -49.58
CA THR A 124 2.14 2.18 -49.21
C THR A 124 1.30 3.10 -48.32
N ASP A 125 -0.03 2.99 -48.37
CA ASP A 125 -0.97 3.86 -47.65
C ASP A 125 -1.33 3.30 -46.27
N SER A 126 -1.00 2.04 -46.01
CA SER A 126 -1.20 1.38 -44.72
C SER A 126 -0.53 2.15 -43.57
N PRO A 127 -1.18 2.25 -42.40
CA PRO A 127 -0.68 3.02 -41.26
C PRO A 127 0.55 2.37 -40.64
N ALA A 128 1.38 3.15 -39.95
CA ALA A 128 2.62 2.66 -39.35
C ALA A 128 2.39 1.50 -38.36
N THR A 129 1.27 1.49 -37.63
CA THR A 129 0.84 0.37 -36.77
C THR A 129 0.69 -0.95 -37.51
N ALA A 130 0.18 -0.94 -38.76
CA ALA A 130 0.05 -2.16 -39.56
C ALA A 130 1.42 -2.72 -39.97
N TYR A 131 2.36 -1.85 -40.31
CA TYR A 131 3.76 -2.23 -40.56
C TYR A 131 4.43 -2.78 -39.30
N ALA A 132 4.29 -2.07 -38.18
CA ALA A 132 4.86 -2.45 -36.90
C ALA A 132 4.38 -3.84 -36.45
N GLY A 133 3.07 -4.09 -36.49
CA GLY A 133 2.51 -5.40 -36.16
C GLY A 133 3.03 -6.52 -37.06
N ARG A 134 3.12 -6.28 -38.38
CA ARG A 134 3.68 -7.27 -39.34
C ARG A 134 5.17 -7.55 -39.06
N ILE A 135 5.96 -6.52 -38.77
CA ILE A 135 7.39 -6.66 -38.42
C ILE A 135 7.54 -7.49 -37.15
N LEU A 136 6.78 -7.18 -36.09
CA LEU A 136 6.85 -7.89 -34.81
C LEU A 136 6.44 -9.37 -34.95
N ALA A 137 5.39 -9.68 -35.72
CA ALA A 137 5.02 -11.07 -35.99
C ALA A 137 6.08 -11.83 -36.80
N LEU A 138 6.68 -11.21 -37.83
CA LEU A 138 7.78 -11.83 -38.58
C LEU A 138 8.99 -12.12 -37.68
N ILE A 139 9.37 -11.19 -36.81
CA ILE A 139 10.43 -11.41 -35.81
C ILE A 139 10.06 -12.59 -34.89
N ALA A 140 8.82 -12.64 -34.38
CA ALA A 140 8.35 -13.72 -33.51
C ALA A 140 8.37 -15.09 -34.20
N LEU A 141 8.09 -15.15 -35.50
CA LEU A 141 8.19 -16.35 -36.34
C LEU A 141 9.63 -16.72 -36.71
N GLY A 142 10.60 -15.84 -36.44
CA GLY A 142 12.00 -15.99 -36.87
C GLY A 142 12.20 -15.76 -38.37
N GLU A 143 11.31 -15.01 -39.01
CA GLU A 143 11.41 -14.57 -40.39
C GLU A 143 12.04 -13.17 -40.49
N ALA A 144 12.60 -12.82 -41.65
CA ALA A 144 13.28 -11.54 -41.85
C ALA A 144 12.33 -10.46 -42.38
N PRO A 145 11.98 -9.41 -41.61
CA PRO A 145 11.10 -8.34 -42.10
C PRO A 145 11.72 -7.49 -43.22
N SER A 146 13.03 -7.59 -43.42
CA SER A 146 13.78 -6.97 -44.52
C SER A 146 13.57 -7.68 -45.87
N ASN A 147 12.96 -8.86 -45.89
CA ASN A 147 12.68 -9.64 -47.09
C ASN A 147 11.31 -10.33 -47.01
N TYR A 148 10.27 -9.55 -46.78
CA TYR A 148 8.88 -10.01 -46.74
C TYR A 148 8.28 -9.96 -48.15
N HIS A 149 8.10 -11.12 -48.80
CA HIS A 149 7.66 -11.23 -50.21
C HIS A 149 8.42 -10.30 -51.19
N GLY A 150 9.72 -10.14 -50.97
CA GLY A 150 10.58 -9.25 -51.76
C GLY A 150 10.51 -7.75 -51.39
N ARG A 151 9.84 -7.39 -50.29
CA ARG A 151 9.78 -6.05 -49.72
C ARG A 151 10.61 -5.93 -48.46
N ASN A 152 11.12 -4.73 -48.22
CA ASN A 152 11.85 -4.39 -47.00
C ASN A 152 10.94 -3.55 -46.10
N LEU A 153 10.15 -4.21 -45.25
CA LEU A 153 9.19 -3.53 -44.38
C LEU A 153 9.87 -2.60 -43.37
N LEU A 154 11.10 -2.90 -42.97
CA LEU A 154 11.89 -2.06 -42.08
C LEU A 154 12.19 -0.70 -42.73
N GLN A 155 12.67 -0.72 -43.97
CA GLN A 155 12.93 0.51 -44.73
C GLN A 155 11.64 1.28 -45.02
N GLU A 156 10.57 0.58 -45.38
CA GLU A 156 9.28 1.20 -45.69
C GLU A 156 8.67 1.88 -44.45
N LEU A 157 8.77 1.28 -43.25
CA LEU A 157 8.36 1.90 -42.00
C LEU A 157 9.25 3.10 -41.65
N THR A 158 10.59 2.97 -41.77
CA THR A 158 11.52 4.07 -41.49
C THR A 158 11.26 5.31 -42.36
N ILE A 159 10.91 5.14 -43.63
CA ILE A 159 10.61 6.25 -44.55
C ILE A 159 9.29 6.98 -44.18
N LYS A 160 8.39 6.35 -43.43
CA LYS A 160 7.16 6.99 -42.93
C LYS A 160 7.42 8.01 -41.82
N GLN A 161 8.61 8.04 -41.24
CA GLN A 161 8.96 9.03 -40.22
C GLN A 161 8.91 10.46 -40.80
N GLN A 162 8.11 11.31 -40.19
CA GLN A 162 7.91 12.70 -40.59
C GLN A 162 8.98 13.62 -39.98
N GLN A 163 9.07 14.86 -40.50
CA GLN A 163 10.05 15.84 -40.02
C GLN A 163 9.88 16.21 -38.53
N ASN A 164 8.65 16.12 -38.01
CA ASN A 164 8.33 16.36 -36.60
C ASN A 164 8.65 15.14 -35.70
N GLY A 165 9.14 14.03 -36.26
CA GLY A 165 9.47 12.81 -35.54
C GLY A 165 8.36 11.76 -35.49
N SER A 166 7.10 12.14 -35.70
CA SER A 166 5.98 11.21 -35.74
C SER A 166 6.05 10.24 -36.93
N PHE A 167 5.34 9.11 -36.84
CA PHE A 167 5.11 8.22 -37.98
C PHE A 167 3.75 8.47 -38.68
N GLY A 168 3.21 9.68 -38.48
CA GLY A 168 1.93 10.14 -39.04
C GLY A 168 0.70 9.49 -38.42
N GLY A 169 -0.46 10.13 -38.55
CA GLY A 169 -1.73 9.65 -37.98
C GLY A 169 -1.80 9.84 -36.46
N SER A 170 -2.42 8.89 -35.76
CA SER A 170 -2.55 8.92 -34.29
C SER A 170 -1.22 8.70 -33.59
N ILE A 171 -1.11 9.12 -32.32
CA ILE A 171 0.04 8.82 -31.44
C ILE A 171 0.45 7.34 -31.50
N ASN A 172 -0.53 6.44 -31.59
CA ASN A 172 -0.30 5.00 -31.60
C ASN A 172 0.56 4.52 -32.78
N ASN A 173 0.51 5.21 -33.93
CA ASN A 173 1.39 4.91 -35.05
C ASN A 173 2.86 5.13 -34.70
N THR A 174 3.17 6.18 -33.96
CA THR A 174 4.54 6.46 -33.51
C THR A 174 4.98 5.47 -32.43
N VAL A 175 4.10 5.18 -31.45
CA VAL A 175 4.39 4.24 -30.36
C VAL A 175 4.80 2.86 -30.90
N TRP A 176 3.97 2.25 -31.74
CA TRP A 176 4.29 0.93 -32.31
C TRP A 176 5.44 0.97 -33.30
N ALA A 177 5.65 2.07 -34.02
CA ALA A 177 6.80 2.20 -34.92
C ALA A 177 8.13 2.23 -34.14
N ILE A 178 8.18 2.93 -33.00
CA ILE A 178 9.34 2.92 -32.10
C ILE A 178 9.61 1.47 -31.63
N ILE A 179 8.60 0.81 -31.06
CA ILE A 179 8.70 -0.56 -30.55
C ILE A 179 9.23 -1.52 -31.63
N ALA A 180 8.62 -1.52 -32.82
CA ALA A 180 8.99 -2.44 -33.89
C ALA A 180 10.40 -2.17 -34.47
N LEU A 181 10.78 -0.90 -34.63
CA LEU A 181 12.10 -0.55 -35.17
C LEU A 181 13.23 -0.78 -34.15
N ASP A 182 12.96 -0.56 -32.87
CA ASP A 182 13.90 -0.88 -31.80
C ASP A 182 14.10 -2.39 -31.65
N GLU A 183 13.01 -3.16 -31.70
CA GLU A 183 13.08 -4.62 -31.66
C GLU A 183 13.81 -5.20 -32.88
N ALA A 184 13.63 -4.58 -34.06
CA ALA A 184 14.36 -4.95 -35.26
C ALA A 184 15.83 -4.48 -35.29
N GLY A 185 16.26 -3.63 -34.34
CA GLY A 185 17.61 -3.06 -34.30
C GLY A 185 17.94 -2.14 -35.49
N VAL A 186 16.94 -1.45 -36.05
CA VAL A 186 17.09 -0.64 -37.28
C VAL A 186 17.44 0.81 -36.96
N SER A 187 18.25 1.44 -37.83
CA SER A 187 18.55 2.87 -37.75
C SER A 187 17.39 3.72 -38.26
N TYR A 188 16.88 4.62 -37.42
CA TYR A 188 15.93 5.70 -37.73
C TYR A 188 16.24 6.91 -36.85
N ASN A 189 15.53 8.04 -37.01
CA ASN A 189 15.75 9.20 -36.14
C ASN A 189 15.06 8.98 -34.78
N LYS A 190 15.71 8.19 -33.91
CA LYS A 190 15.22 7.84 -32.56
C LYS A 190 14.92 9.08 -31.73
N GLU A 191 15.83 10.06 -31.78
CA GLU A 191 15.73 11.30 -31.03
C GLU A 191 14.42 12.02 -31.32
N LYS A 192 14.14 12.31 -32.59
CA LYS A 192 12.91 13.00 -32.98
C LYS A 192 11.65 12.20 -32.68
N ALA A 193 11.69 10.87 -32.83
CA ALA A 193 10.53 10.04 -32.52
C ALA A 193 10.17 10.10 -31.03
N VAL A 194 11.17 10.04 -30.16
CA VAL A 194 11.01 10.14 -28.71
C VAL A 194 10.61 11.56 -28.29
N GLU A 195 11.22 12.60 -28.87
CA GLU A 195 10.79 14.00 -28.68
C GLU A 195 9.31 14.21 -29.06
N TYR A 196 8.89 13.66 -30.20
CA TYR A 196 7.50 13.70 -30.61
C TYR A 196 6.61 12.99 -29.58
N LEU A 197 6.96 11.77 -29.18
CA LEU A 197 6.16 11.01 -28.22
C LEU A 197 6.04 11.77 -26.89
N MET A 198 7.15 12.27 -26.32
CA MET A 198 7.14 13.09 -25.10
C MET A 198 6.26 14.34 -25.24
N SER A 199 6.23 14.97 -26.42
CA SER A 199 5.38 16.15 -26.67
C SER A 199 3.88 15.85 -26.66
N GLN A 200 3.47 14.57 -26.75
CA GLN A 200 2.08 14.15 -26.71
C GLN A 200 1.55 13.95 -25.27
N LYS A 201 2.41 14.08 -24.26
CA LYS A 201 2.03 13.99 -22.85
C LYS A 201 0.94 15.01 -22.52
N LYS A 202 -0.07 14.57 -21.76
CA LYS A 202 -1.18 15.38 -21.27
C LYS A 202 -0.80 16.12 -19.98
N SER A 203 -1.65 17.04 -19.55
CA SER A 203 -1.39 17.86 -18.35
C SER A 203 -1.39 17.04 -17.05
N ASP A 204 -2.14 15.94 -17.03
CA ASP A 204 -2.20 14.97 -15.93
C ASP A 204 -1.04 13.97 -15.95
N GLY A 205 -0.14 14.05 -16.94
CA GLY A 205 1.02 13.17 -17.07
C GLY A 205 0.80 11.96 -17.97
N GLY A 206 -0.44 11.61 -18.30
CA GLY A 206 -0.76 10.46 -19.15
C GLY A 206 -0.65 10.73 -20.65
N PHE A 207 -1.01 9.73 -21.46
CA PHE A 207 -1.08 9.79 -22.91
C PHE A 207 -2.46 9.32 -23.39
N ALA A 208 -2.95 9.85 -24.51
CA ALA A 208 -4.23 9.44 -25.09
C ALA A 208 -4.25 9.59 -26.60
N LEU A 209 -5.10 8.82 -27.29
CA LEU A 209 -5.32 8.92 -28.75
C LEU A 209 -5.80 10.32 -29.16
N SER A 210 -6.63 10.93 -28.32
CA SER A 210 -7.24 12.24 -28.51
C SER A 210 -7.69 12.80 -27.16
N GLY A 211 -8.08 14.08 -27.11
CA GLY A 211 -8.57 14.71 -25.88
C GLY A 211 -7.47 15.34 -25.02
N THR A 212 -7.87 15.88 -23.87
CA THR A 212 -7.03 16.66 -22.96
C THR A 212 -6.51 15.84 -21.77
N SER A 213 -7.13 14.71 -21.47
CA SER A 213 -6.76 13.82 -20.36
C SER A 213 -6.05 12.57 -20.87
N GLY A 214 -5.23 11.97 -20.01
CA GLY A 214 -4.60 10.68 -20.24
C GLY A 214 -5.60 9.54 -20.30
N ASP A 215 -5.20 8.46 -20.97
CA ASP A 215 -5.91 7.20 -21.09
C ASP A 215 -4.98 6.06 -20.67
N PRO A 216 -5.40 5.11 -19.81
CA PRO A 216 -4.53 4.05 -19.31
C PRO A 216 -3.92 3.18 -20.42
N ASP A 217 -4.67 2.84 -21.47
CA ASP A 217 -4.18 1.97 -22.55
C ASP A 217 -3.01 2.63 -23.28
N ILE A 218 -3.21 3.86 -23.76
CA ILE A 218 -2.17 4.58 -24.50
C ILE A 218 -0.99 4.95 -23.59
N THR A 219 -1.25 5.19 -22.30
CA THR A 219 -0.18 5.46 -21.33
C THR A 219 0.70 4.22 -21.13
N GLY A 220 0.11 3.03 -20.97
CA GLY A 220 0.85 1.77 -20.89
C GLY A 220 1.69 1.50 -22.16
N GLU A 221 1.11 1.74 -23.35
CA GLU A 221 1.84 1.58 -24.62
C GLU A 221 2.98 2.60 -24.79
N ALA A 222 2.77 3.84 -24.34
CA ALA A 222 3.81 4.88 -24.36
C ALA A 222 4.97 4.55 -23.41
N LEU A 223 4.68 4.04 -22.20
CA LEU A 223 5.70 3.55 -21.26
C LEU A 223 6.55 2.44 -21.89
N LEU A 224 5.90 1.46 -22.52
CA LEU A 224 6.57 0.38 -23.24
C LEU A 224 7.52 0.93 -24.31
N ALA A 225 7.08 1.88 -25.14
CA ALA A 225 7.93 2.49 -26.16
C ALA A 225 9.08 3.33 -25.58
N LEU A 226 8.88 4.02 -24.47
CA LEU A 226 9.89 4.89 -23.83
C LEU A 226 10.92 4.12 -23.01
N SER A 227 10.59 2.89 -22.55
CA SER A 227 11.43 2.07 -21.67
C SER A 227 12.89 1.93 -22.13
N LYS A 228 13.12 1.72 -23.43
CA LYS A 228 14.44 1.54 -24.04
C LYS A 228 15.19 2.86 -24.33
N HIS A 229 14.62 4.02 -23.99
CA HIS A 229 15.17 5.36 -24.30
C HIS A 229 15.37 6.24 -23.06
N ARG A 230 15.53 5.65 -21.87
CA ARG A 230 15.79 6.37 -20.60
C ARG A 230 17.08 7.20 -20.62
N ASP A 231 17.99 6.91 -21.55
CA ASP A 231 19.22 7.67 -21.80
C ASP A 231 18.96 9.08 -22.36
N LYS A 232 17.75 9.34 -22.88
CA LYS A 232 17.39 10.62 -23.49
C LYS A 232 16.88 11.64 -22.47
N ALA A 233 17.32 12.88 -22.65
CA ALA A 233 16.96 13.98 -21.76
C ALA A 233 15.43 14.13 -21.64
N GLY A 234 14.94 14.15 -20.40
CA GLY A 234 13.52 14.33 -20.08
C GLY A 234 12.66 13.07 -20.11
N VAL A 235 13.13 11.96 -20.69
CA VAL A 235 12.34 10.71 -20.78
C VAL A 235 11.99 10.16 -19.39
N SER A 236 12.94 10.13 -18.46
CA SER A 236 12.68 9.66 -17.08
C SER A 236 11.57 10.47 -16.38
N ASN A 237 11.54 11.79 -16.57
CA ASN A 237 10.50 12.64 -15.99
C ASN A 237 9.12 12.40 -16.63
N VAL A 238 9.11 12.08 -17.93
CA VAL A 238 7.87 11.74 -18.66
C VAL A 238 7.36 10.36 -18.22
N ILE A 239 8.24 9.38 -18.06
CA ILE A 239 7.91 8.05 -17.51
C ILE A 239 7.32 8.19 -16.10
N HIS A 240 7.96 8.96 -15.23
CA HIS A 240 7.46 9.20 -13.87
C HIS A 240 6.07 9.85 -13.89
N GLY A 241 5.84 10.90 -14.68
CA GLY A 241 4.52 11.51 -14.79
C GLY A 241 3.43 10.57 -15.33
N ALA A 242 3.79 9.63 -16.22
CA ALA A 242 2.87 8.61 -16.72
C ALA A 242 2.55 7.54 -15.68
N ILE A 243 3.52 7.16 -14.83
CA ILE A 243 3.30 6.28 -13.68
C ILE A 243 2.36 6.93 -12.66
N GLU A 244 2.60 8.20 -12.31
CA GLU A 244 1.74 8.94 -11.38
C GLU A 244 0.31 9.09 -11.93
N PHE A 245 0.17 9.36 -13.23
CA PHE A 245 -1.15 9.32 -13.88
C PHE A 245 -1.84 7.97 -13.67
N LEU A 246 -1.14 6.86 -13.94
CA LEU A 246 -1.70 5.52 -13.81
C LEU A 246 -2.10 5.21 -12.35
N LYS A 247 -1.27 5.54 -11.36
CA LYS A 247 -1.62 5.38 -9.93
C LYS A 247 -2.89 6.16 -9.56
N ASN A 248 -3.06 7.36 -10.10
CA ASN A 248 -4.22 8.22 -9.83
C ASN A 248 -5.52 7.70 -10.47
N VAL A 249 -5.45 6.98 -11.59
CA VAL A 249 -6.62 6.45 -12.30
C VAL A 249 -6.87 4.96 -12.05
N GLN A 250 -6.07 4.34 -11.18
CA GLN A 250 -6.24 2.96 -10.76
C GLN A 250 -7.47 2.85 -9.83
N LEU A 251 -8.35 1.90 -10.13
CA LEU A 251 -9.61 1.68 -9.42
C LEU A 251 -9.42 0.86 -8.15
N GLU A 252 -10.41 0.83 -7.26
CA GLU A 252 -10.41 -0.03 -6.05
C GLU A 252 -10.28 -1.53 -6.35
N SER A 253 -10.67 -1.96 -7.56
CA SER A 253 -10.43 -3.32 -8.06
C SER A 253 -8.95 -3.62 -8.34
N ALA A 254 -8.07 -2.61 -8.24
CA ALA A 254 -6.72 -2.52 -8.77
C ALA A 254 -6.63 -2.50 -10.31
N GLY A 255 -7.78 -2.51 -11.00
CA GLY A 255 -7.90 -2.45 -12.46
C GLY A 255 -7.94 -1.03 -13.02
N PHE A 256 -8.23 -0.94 -14.32
CA PHE A 256 -8.21 0.32 -15.07
C PHE A 256 -9.41 0.45 -16.00
N THR A 257 -9.91 1.68 -16.12
CA THR A 257 -10.98 2.06 -17.05
C THR A 257 -10.42 2.72 -18.29
N SER A 258 -10.91 2.32 -19.46
CA SER A 258 -10.78 3.06 -20.71
C SER A 258 -12.13 3.12 -21.41
N TRP A 259 -12.42 4.23 -22.09
CA TRP A 259 -13.71 4.49 -22.75
C TRP A 259 -14.95 4.33 -21.85
N GLY A 260 -14.81 4.59 -20.54
CA GLY A 260 -15.91 4.59 -19.58
C GLY A 260 -16.28 3.22 -19.02
N SER A 261 -15.46 2.17 -19.24
CA SER A 261 -15.65 0.86 -18.61
C SER A 261 -14.33 0.26 -18.14
N GLU A 262 -14.33 -0.27 -16.92
CA GLU A 262 -13.25 -1.13 -16.43
C GLU A 262 -13.19 -2.41 -17.26
N ASN A 263 -11.98 -2.79 -17.68
CA ASN A 263 -11.80 -3.94 -18.55
C ASN A 263 -10.41 -4.60 -18.45
N SER A 264 -10.33 -5.85 -18.90
CA SER A 264 -9.09 -6.65 -18.90
C SER A 264 -8.01 -6.11 -19.82
N GLN A 265 -8.38 -5.45 -20.91
CA GLN A 265 -7.44 -4.95 -21.90
C GLN A 265 -6.61 -3.79 -21.34
N SER A 266 -7.25 -2.85 -20.65
CA SER A 266 -6.60 -1.73 -20.00
C SER A 266 -5.60 -2.21 -18.95
N SER A 267 -6.01 -3.15 -18.09
CA SER A 267 -5.11 -3.75 -17.08
C SER A 267 -3.91 -4.45 -17.74
N ALA A 268 -4.13 -5.20 -18.82
CA ALA A 268 -3.05 -5.85 -19.57
C ALA A 268 -2.07 -4.84 -20.20
N ARG A 269 -2.57 -3.74 -20.78
CA ARG A 269 -1.72 -2.68 -21.37
C ARG A 269 -0.87 -1.99 -20.30
N VAL A 270 -1.47 -1.66 -19.17
CA VAL A 270 -0.77 -1.04 -18.05
C VAL A 270 0.32 -1.96 -17.50
N ILE A 271 0.02 -3.25 -17.25
CA ILE A 271 1.02 -4.24 -16.83
C ILE A 271 2.22 -4.25 -17.80
N THR A 272 1.98 -4.35 -19.12
CA THR A 272 3.08 -4.40 -20.10
C THR A 272 3.94 -3.14 -20.08
N GLY A 273 3.34 -1.96 -19.86
CA GLY A 273 4.05 -0.69 -19.76
C GLY A 273 4.89 -0.59 -18.51
N LEU A 274 4.32 -0.91 -17.35
CA LEU A 274 4.96 -0.85 -16.03
C LEU A 274 6.14 -1.81 -15.92
N LEU A 275 5.97 -3.07 -16.35
CA LEU A 275 7.05 -4.04 -16.38
C LEU A 275 8.21 -3.60 -17.28
N ALA A 276 7.91 -3.01 -18.45
CA ALA A 276 8.94 -2.54 -19.37
C ALA A 276 9.79 -1.41 -18.76
N VAL A 277 9.19 -0.56 -17.93
CA VAL A 277 9.91 0.50 -17.21
C VAL A 277 10.52 0.01 -15.89
N GLY A 278 10.33 -1.25 -15.51
CA GLY A 278 10.95 -1.84 -14.33
C GLY A 278 10.25 -1.52 -13.02
N GLU A 279 8.96 -1.15 -13.07
CA GLU A 279 8.13 -0.98 -11.87
C GLU A 279 7.84 -2.34 -11.24
N ASN A 280 7.93 -2.41 -9.90
CA ASN A 280 7.45 -3.56 -9.16
C ASN A 280 5.95 -3.40 -8.91
N ILE A 281 5.14 -4.06 -9.73
CA ILE A 281 3.68 -3.92 -9.68
C ILE A 281 3.03 -4.65 -8.49
N LEU A 282 3.83 -5.30 -7.64
CA LEU A 282 3.41 -5.82 -6.33
C LEU A 282 3.63 -4.82 -5.20
N ASP A 283 4.29 -3.68 -5.45
CA ASP A 283 4.47 -2.64 -4.43
C ASP A 283 3.10 -2.13 -3.94
N VAL A 284 3.04 -1.74 -2.66
CA VAL A 284 1.80 -1.28 -2.01
C VAL A 284 1.13 -0.12 -2.76
N GLU A 285 1.91 0.70 -3.47
CA GLU A 285 1.40 1.82 -4.28
C GLU A 285 0.57 1.38 -5.49
N TRP A 286 0.77 0.14 -5.96
CA TRP A 286 0.01 -0.50 -7.04
C TRP A 286 -1.08 -1.44 -6.52
N GLN A 287 -1.26 -1.52 -5.20
CA GLN A 287 -2.31 -2.30 -4.57
C GLN A 287 -3.50 -1.42 -4.18
N LYS A 288 -4.71 -1.96 -4.33
CA LYS A 288 -5.97 -1.32 -3.94
C LYS A 288 -6.81 -2.35 -3.22
N GLU A 289 -7.22 -2.06 -1.99
CA GLU A 289 -7.95 -3.02 -1.14
C GLU A 289 -7.26 -4.40 -1.03
N GLY A 290 -5.92 -4.41 -0.97
CA GLY A 290 -5.11 -5.63 -0.92
C GLY A 290 -5.09 -6.45 -2.23
N LYS A 291 -5.62 -5.91 -3.33
CA LYS A 291 -5.58 -6.51 -4.67
C LYS A 291 -4.48 -5.85 -5.50
N THR A 292 -3.81 -6.64 -6.31
CA THR A 292 -2.83 -6.19 -7.30
C THR A 292 -3.47 -6.03 -8.67
N ILE A 293 -2.77 -5.36 -9.60
CA ILE A 293 -3.19 -5.30 -11.01
C ILE A 293 -3.26 -6.71 -11.64
N ILE A 294 -2.45 -7.66 -11.13
CA ILE A 294 -2.48 -9.07 -11.57
C ILE A 294 -3.81 -9.72 -11.14
N ASP A 295 -4.27 -9.46 -9.92
CA ASP A 295 -5.58 -9.93 -9.43
C ASP A 295 -6.72 -9.34 -10.26
N ALA A 296 -6.65 -8.03 -10.55
CA ALA A 296 -7.61 -7.33 -11.39
C ALA A 296 -7.70 -7.97 -12.79
N LEU A 297 -6.56 -8.26 -13.43
CA LEU A 297 -6.54 -8.94 -14.73
C LEU A 297 -7.10 -10.37 -14.64
N ALA A 298 -6.67 -11.14 -13.63
CA ALA A 298 -7.08 -12.53 -13.45
C ALA A 298 -8.59 -12.69 -13.19
N ALA A 299 -9.26 -11.69 -12.62
CA ALA A 299 -10.71 -11.69 -12.43
C ALA A 299 -11.52 -11.78 -13.75
N TYR A 300 -10.90 -11.49 -14.90
CA TYR A 300 -11.51 -11.62 -16.22
C TYR A 300 -11.24 -12.99 -16.89
N LEU A 301 -10.53 -13.91 -16.25
CA LEU A 301 -10.32 -15.27 -16.73
C LEU A 301 -11.62 -16.08 -16.64
N LEU A 302 -11.99 -16.74 -17.75
CA LEU A 302 -13.17 -17.59 -17.86
C LEU A 302 -12.82 -19.07 -17.62
N PRO A 303 -13.79 -19.91 -17.21
CA PRO A 303 -13.58 -21.36 -17.01
C PRO A 303 -13.10 -22.13 -18.24
N ASN A 304 -13.25 -21.58 -19.44
CA ASN A 304 -12.72 -22.17 -20.68
C ASN A 304 -11.29 -21.71 -21.00
N ASN A 305 -10.60 -21.07 -20.05
CA ASN A 305 -9.24 -20.55 -20.14
C ASN A 305 -9.05 -19.44 -21.20
N SER A 306 -10.09 -18.64 -21.42
CA SER A 306 -10.04 -17.42 -22.23
C SER A 306 -10.40 -16.20 -21.38
N PHE A 307 -10.27 -14.99 -21.92
CA PHE A 307 -10.62 -13.77 -21.18
C PHE A 307 -11.89 -13.12 -21.73
N LYS A 308 -12.73 -12.61 -20.83
CA LYS A 308 -13.81 -11.66 -21.15
C LYS A 308 -13.27 -10.23 -21.16
N PHE A 309 -13.98 -9.33 -21.82
CA PHE A 309 -13.60 -7.91 -21.89
C PHE A 309 -13.87 -7.18 -20.57
N SER A 310 -15.13 -7.19 -20.12
CA SER A 310 -15.59 -6.51 -18.90
C SER A 310 -16.15 -7.53 -17.89
N SER A 311 -16.63 -7.06 -16.74
CA SER A 311 -17.15 -7.88 -15.63
C SER A 311 -18.30 -8.80 -16.07
N SER A 312 -19.10 -8.35 -17.05
CA SER A 312 -20.11 -9.13 -17.75
C SER A 312 -19.66 -9.45 -19.17
N GLY A 313 -19.63 -10.72 -19.57
CA GLY A 313 -19.26 -11.07 -20.93
C GLY A 313 -18.81 -12.51 -21.15
N ASN A 314 -18.73 -12.87 -22.43
CA ASN A 314 -18.18 -14.14 -22.89
C ASN A 314 -16.75 -13.94 -23.40
N THR A 315 -16.12 -15.02 -23.86
CA THR A 315 -14.81 -15.02 -24.51
C THR A 315 -14.67 -13.88 -25.52
N ASN A 316 -13.63 -13.07 -25.33
CA ASN A 316 -13.25 -11.99 -26.24
C ASN A 316 -11.83 -12.23 -26.76
N ALA A 317 -11.67 -12.28 -28.08
CA ALA A 317 -10.40 -12.62 -28.72
C ALA A 317 -9.30 -11.57 -28.46
N MET A 318 -9.66 -10.28 -28.37
CA MET A 318 -8.70 -9.20 -28.11
C MET A 318 -8.27 -9.18 -26.64
N ALA A 319 -9.22 -9.34 -25.71
CA ALA A 319 -8.93 -9.53 -24.29
C ALA A 319 -8.02 -10.73 -24.06
N THR A 320 -8.33 -11.87 -24.69
CA THR A 320 -7.56 -13.11 -24.52
C THR A 320 -6.11 -12.95 -25.00
N ARG A 321 -5.87 -12.35 -26.18
CA ARG A 321 -4.49 -12.17 -26.67
C ARG A 321 -3.69 -11.13 -25.87
N GLN A 322 -4.32 -10.03 -25.45
CA GLN A 322 -3.64 -8.98 -24.69
C GLN A 322 -3.35 -9.44 -23.26
N ALA A 323 -4.28 -10.16 -22.62
CA ALA A 323 -4.04 -10.82 -21.34
C ALA A 323 -2.91 -11.86 -21.45
N LEU A 324 -2.90 -12.70 -22.48
CA LEU A 324 -1.82 -13.67 -22.70
C LEU A 324 -0.46 -12.97 -22.82
N ARG A 325 -0.39 -11.84 -23.54
CA ARG A 325 0.84 -11.04 -23.63
C ARG A 325 1.31 -10.57 -22.26
N ALA A 326 0.43 -9.93 -21.50
CA ALA A 326 0.75 -9.40 -20.17
C ALA A 326 1.16 -10.51 -19.21
N LEU A 327 0.45 -11.64 -19.19
CA LEU A 327 0.78 -12.79 -18.34
C LEU A 327 2.12 -13.44 -18.72
N ALA A 328 2.45 -13.54 -20.00
CA ALA A 328 3.76 -14.02 -20.44
C ALA A 328 4.87 -13.05 -20.01
N GLU A 329 4.65 -11.73 -20.14
CA GLU A 329 5.62 -10.72 -19.68
C GLU A 329 5.79 -10.75 -18.16
N LEU A 330 4.72 -10.98 -17.40
CA LEU A 330 4.78 -11.22 -15.95
C LEU A 330 5.62 -12.45 -15.60
N GLU A 331 5.42 -13.56 -16.31
CA GLU A 331 6.21 -14.79 -16.14
C GLU A 331 7.71 -14.51 -16.39
N HIS A 332 8.06 -13.80 -17.47
CA HIS A 332 9.44 -13.39 -17.76
C HIS A 332 10.03 -12.42 -16.73
N ALA A 333 9.20 -11.58 -16.14
CA ALA A 333 9.59 -10.63 -15.10
C ALA A 333 9.68 -11.26 -13.69
N GLY A 334 9.48 -12.57 -13.57
CA GLY A 334 9.66 -13.31 -12.30
C GLY A 334 8.37 -13.48 -11.48
N TYR A 335 7.21 -13.09 -12.00
CA TYR A 335 5.92 -13.21 -11.31
C TYR A 335 5.18 -14.52 -11.60
N GLY A 336 5.84 -15.52 -12.22
CA GLY A 336 5.22 -16.78 -12.63
C GLY A 336 4.56 -17.57 -11.48
N ASP A 337 5.15 -17.53 -10.29
CA ASP A 337 4.65 -18.20 -9.08
C ASP A 337 3.57 -17.40 -8.34
N TYR A 338 3.32 -16.14 -8.74
CA TYR A 338 2.26 -15.32 -8.14
C TYR A 338 0.91 -16.01 -8.33
N LYS A 339 0.13 -16.10 -7.25
CA LYS A 339 -1.21 -16.71 -7.25
C LYS A 339 -2.26 -15.62 -7.08
N PRO A 340 -2.94 -15.23 -8.18
CA PRO A 340 -4.04 -14.29 -8.07
C PRO A 340 -5.10 -14.79 -7.09
N GLY A 341 -5.48 -13.94 -6.13
CA GLY A 341 -6.46 -14.27 -5.08
C GLY A 341 -5.95 -15.13 -3.91
N SER A 342 -4.65 -15.11 -3.58
CA SER A 342 -4.07 -15.85 -2.43
C SER A 342 -3.80 -15.02 -1.16
N GLY A 343 -3.98 -13.69 -1.19
CA GLY A 343 -4.08 -12.87 0.02
C GLY A 343 -5.39 -13.18 0.76
N SER A 344 -5.39 -13.11 2.09
CA SER A 344 -6.59 -13.30 2.92
C SER A 344 -7.60 -12.16 2.71
N GLY A 345 -8.26 -12.16 1.56
CA GLY A 345 -9.52 -11.48 1.28
C GLY A 345 -10.42 -12.53 0.67
N GLY A 346 -11.65 -12.66 1.15
CA GLY A 346 -12.54 -13.75 0.79
C GLY A 346 -12.76 -13.91 -0.72
N THR A 347 -13.52 -14.94 -1.09
CA THR A 347 -14.51 -14.79 -2.19
C THR A 347 -14.97 -13.34 -2.20
N PRO A 348 -14.93 -12.63 -3.35
CA PRO A 348 -15.13 -11.18 -3.40
C PRO A 348 -16.15 -10.84 -2.35
N SER A 349 -15.73 -10.17 -1.26
CA SER A 349 -16.72 -9.60 -0.37
C SER A 349 -17.58 -8.81 -1.32
N GLU A 350 -18.87 -9.17 -1.41
CA GLU A 350 -19.80 -8.37 -2.19
C GLU A 350 -19.47 -6.93 -1.79
N PRO A 351 -19.01 -6.08 -2.73
CA PRO A 351 -18.77 -4.69 -2.42
C PRO A 351 -20.04 -4.20 -1.76
N GLU A 352 -19.88 -3.54 -0.61
CA GLU A 352 -20.99 -3.30 0.29
C GLU A 352 -22.02 -2.48 -0.47
N LYS A 353 -23.09 -3.13 -0.94
CA LYS A 353 -24.01 -2.51 -1.88
C LYS A 353 -24.65 -1.33 -1.15
N ALA A 354 -24.43 -0.13 -1.66
CA ALA A 354 -25.04 1.05 -1.10
C ALA A 354 -26.55 0.99 -1.38
N THR A 355 -27.35 1.06 -0.32
CA THR A 355 -28.78 1.31 -0.47
C THR A 355 -28.96 2.82 -0.61
N VAL A 356 -29.26 3.26 -1.83
CA VAL A 356 -29.40 4.69 -2.16
C VAL A 356 -30.80 4.97 -2.70
N ARG A 357 -31.28 6.19 -2.47
CA ARG A 357 -32.56 6.66 -3.02
C ARG A 357 -32.29 7.56 -4.22
N VAL A 358 -32.76 7.15 -5.38
CA VAL A 358 -32.60 7.90 -6.64
C VAL A 358 -33.91 8.60 -6.98
N ARG A 359 -33.85 9.92 -7.06
CA ARG A 359 -34.93 10.79 -7.50
C ARG A 359 -34.62 11.37 -8.86
N VAL A 360 -35.58 11.29 -9.78
CA VAL A 360 -35.50 11.88 -11.12
C VAL A 360 -36.63 12.88 -11.27
N GLU A 361 -36.29 14.17 -11.26
CA GLU A 361 -37.24 15.28 -11.29
C GLU A 361 -37.25 15.94 -12.67
N GLY A 362 -38.26 15.59 -13.48
CA GLY A 362 -38.51 16.19 -14.78
C GLY A 362 -39.14 17.58 -14.70
N LEU A 363 -39.45 18.17 -15.85
CA LEU A 363 -39.96 19.56 -15.91
C LEU A 363 -41.32 19.72 -15.20
N GLU A 364 -42.26 18.81 -15.47
CA GLU A 364 -43.63 18.89 -14.95
C GLU A 364 -43.91 17.88 -13.83
N SER A 365 -43.13 16.81 -13.76
CA SER A 365 -43.40 15.70 -12.84
C SER A 365 -42.14 14.95 -12.39
N SER A 366 -42.27 14.23 -11.28
CA SER A 366 -41.23 13.30 -10.83
C SER A 366 -41.34 12.03 -11.66
N LEU A 367 -40.25 11.66 -12.32
CA LEU A 367 -40.16 10.55 -13.28
C LEU A 367 -39.75 9.23 -12.60
N ALA A 368 -39.04 9.32 -11.48
CA ALA A 368 -38.67 8.19 -10.63
C ALA A 368 -38.35 8.66 -9.20
N ASP A 369 -38.63 7.81 -8.22
CA ASP A 369 -38.28 7.98 -6.81
C ASP A 369 -38.13 6.57 -6.22
N GLU A 370 -36.98 5.95 -6.49
CA GLU A 370 -36.74 4.54 -6.24
C GLU A 370 -35.61 4.36 -5.22
N THR A 371 -35.69 3.32 -4.40
CA THR A 371 -34.55 2.88 -3.59
C THR A 371 -33.89 1.72 -4.32
N VAL A 372 -32.62 1.90 -4.68
CA VAL A 372 -31.83 0.91 -5.41
C VAL A 372 -30.66 0.47 -4.55
N ILE A 373 -30.23 -0.77 -4.76
CA ILE A 373 -29.10 -1.37 -4.07
C ILE A 373 -28.04 -1.58 -5.14
N ILE A 374 -27.04 -0.72 -5.19
CA ILE A 374 -26.05 -0.71 -6.25
C ILE A 374 -24.62 -0.71 -5.72
N GLU A 375 -23.72 -1.14 -6.60
CA GLU A 375 -22.29 -0.98 -6.49
C GLU A 375 -21.89 -0.03 -7.63
N GLY A 376 -21.31 1.12 -7.31
CA GLY A 376 -20.81 2.04 -8.32
C GLY A 376 -21.22 3.49 -8.09
N THR A 377 -21.53 4.16 -9.19
CA THR A 377 -21.61 5.63 -9.24
C THR A 377 -23.04 6.15 -9.22
N ALA A 378 -23.21 7.46 -9.08
CA ALA A 378 -24.51 8.11 -9.21
C ALA A 378 -25.19 7.79 -10.56
N PHE A 379 -24.39 7.61 -11.62
CA PHE A 379 -24.90 7.20 -12.92
C PHE A 379 -25.36 5.73 -12.93
N ASP A 380 -24.65 4.82 -12.27
CA ASP A 380 -25.08 3.43 -12.16
C ASP A 380 -26.39 3.32 -11.36
N ALA A 381 -26.52 4.13 -10.30
CA ALA A 381 -27.75 4.25 -9.53
C ALA A 381 -28.91 4.75 -10.39
N LEU A 382 -28.67 5.73 -11.26
CA LEU A 382 -29.66 6.20 -12.24
C LEU A 382 -30.09 5.08 -13.19
N ILE A 383 -29.13 4.36 -13.77
CA ILE A 383 -29.40 3.28 -14.72
C ILE A 383 -30.23 2.18 -14.05
N GLU A 384 -29.91 1.80 -12.82
CA GLU A 384 -30.71 0.82 -12.06
C GLU A 384 -32.12 1.35 -11.76
N ALA A 385 -32.25 2.61 -11.37
CA ALA A 385 -33.53 3.20 -10.98
C ALA A 385 -34.50 3.38 -12.15
N VAL A 386 -34.02 3.66 -13.38
CA VAL A 386 -34.89 3.94 -14.53
C VAL A 386 -34.75 3.00 -15.71
N GLY A 387 -33.76 2.11 -15.72
CA GLY A 387 -33.42 1.25 -16.86
C GLY A 387 -32.55 1.97 -17.90
N SER A 388 -31.51 1.29 -18.38
CA SER A 388 -30.52 1.83 -19.32
C SER A 388 -31.12 2.36 -20.64
N GLU A 389 -32.20 1.75 -21.12
CA GLU A 389 -32.91 2.14 -22.34
C GLU A 389 -33.61 3.48 -22.22
N ASN A 390 -33.83 3.95 -20.98
CA ASN A 390 -34.47 5.21 -20.68
C ASN A 390 -33.46 6.35 -20.46
N VAL A 391 -32.15 6.11 -20.62
CA VAL A 391 -31.10 7.12 -20.43
C VAL A 391 -30.30 7.29 -21.72
N VAL A 392 -30.15 8.54 -22.19
CA VAL A 392 -29.31 8.89 -23.34
C VAL A 392 -28.20 9.81 -22.87
N ALA A 393 -26.97 9.29 -22.80
CA ALA A 393 -25.82 10.03 -22.26
C ALA A 393 -24.53 9.94 -23.11
N PRO A 394 -24.53 10.38 -24.38
CA PRO A 394 -23.34 10.31 -25.24
C PRO A 394 -22.21 11.21 -24.72
N GLY A 395 -21.03 10.62 -24.49
CA GLY A 395 -19.86 11.35 -23.99
C GLY A 395 -19.95 11.75 -22.51
N GLY A 396 -20.79 11.07 -21.71
CA GLY A 396 -20.93 11.30 -20.27
C GLY A 396 -21.88 12.44 -19.89
N LEU A 397 -22.37 13.22 -20.86
CA LEU A 397 -23.41 14.22 -20.64
C LEU A 397 -24.80 13.60 -20.80
N ILE A 398 -25.62 13.67 -19.77
CA ILE A 398 -27.00 13.15 -19.80
C ILE A 398 -27.86 14.10 -20.64
N ASN A 399 -28.27 13.62 -21.82
CA ASN A 399 -29.11 14.39 -22.74
C ASN A 399 -30.61 14.14 -22.49
N SER A 400 -30.98 12.91 -22.11
CA SER A 400 -32.37 12.54 -21.84
C SER A 400 -32.52 11.47 -20.77
N ILE A 401 -33.57 11.57 -19.96
CA ILE A 401 -34.02 10.55 -19.01
C ILE A 401 -35.53 10.32 -19.21
N LYS A 402 -35.96 9.06 -19.39
CA LYS A 402 -37.35 8.64 -19.70
C LYS A 402 -38.01 9.46 -20.83
N GLY A 403 -37.22 9.87 -21.82
CA GLY A 403 -37.69 10.62 -22.99
C GLY A 403 -37.84 12.13 -22.79
N GLU A 404 -37.57 12.67 -21.59
CA GLU A 404 -37.47 14.12 -21.36
C GLU A 404 -36.04 14.60 -21.59
N SER A 405 -35.88 15.76 -22.23
CA SER A 405 -34.58 16.36 -22.59
C SER A 405 -34.56 17.85 -22.30
N GLY A 406 -33.36 18.39 -22.15
CA GLY A 406 -33.13 19.83 -22.09
C GLY A 406 -33.64 20.60 -23.32
N GLN A 407 -34.09 21.83 -23.11
CA GLN A 407 -34.63 22.73 -24.12
C GLN A 407 -33.94 24.10 -24.07
N SER A 408 -33.80 24.73 -25.24
CA SER A 408 -33.39 26.13 -25.38
C SER A 408 -34.64 27.01 -25.50
N ILE A 409 -34.75 28.00 -24.61
CA ILE A 409 -35.85 28.97 -24.53
C ILE A 409 -35.31 30.30 -25.09
N GLU A 410 -35.39 30.44 -26.42
CA GLU A 410 -34.70 31.49 -27.18
C GLU A 410 -35.11 32.93 -26.79
N ASP A 411 -36.37 33.13 -26.37
CA ASP A 411 -36.89 34.47 -26.03
C ASP A 411 -36.31 35.05 -24.72
N GLU A 412 -35.70 34.22 -23.86
CA GLU A 412 -35.15 34.61 -22.55
C GLU A 412 -33.66 34.28 -22.39
N GLY A 413 -32.99 33.72 -23.41
CA GLY A 413 -31.58 33.32 -23.34
C GLY A 413 -31.31 32.25 -22.28
N ILE A 414 -32.25 31.31 -22.09
CA ILE A 414 -32.16 30.23 -21.10
C ILE A 414 -32.06 28.88 -21.80
N SER A 415 -31.15 28.03 -21.34
CA SER A 415 -31.06 26.62 -21.73
C SER A 415 -31.20 25.72 -20.52
N THR A 416 -31.95 24.62 -20.67
CA THR A 416 -32.13 23.62 -19.61
C THR A 416 -31.33 22.35 -19.89
N TYR A 417 -30.81 21.71 -18.85
CA TYR A 417 -29.98 20.51 -18.93
C TYR A 417 -30.31 19.53 -17.80
N TRP A 418 -30.09 18.24 -18.02
CA TRP A 418 -30.07 17.28 -16.93
C TRP A 418 -28.81 17.47 -16.09
N MET A 419 -29.02 17.68 -14.79
CA MET A 419 -27.99 17.86 -13.77
C MET A 419 -28.27 16.89 -12.63
N TYR A 420 -27.33 16.76 -11.69
CA TYR A 420 -27.53 15.97 -10.49
C TYR A 420 -26.84 16.62 -9.29
N TYR A 421 -27.26 16.22 -8.10
CA TYR A 421 -26.56 16.46 -6.85
C TYR A 421 -26.89 15.34 -5.86
N VAL A 422 -26.06 15.21 -4.82
CA VAL A 422 -26.23 14.19 -3.77
C VAL A 422 -26.55 14.87 -2.44
N ILE A 423 -27.39 14.21 -1.64
CA ILE A 423 -27.70 14.58 -0.26
C ILE A 423 -27.25 13.42 0.63
N ARG A 424 -26.45 13.72 1.64
CA ARG A 424 -25.97 12.78 2.65
C ARG A 424 -26.22 13.35 4.04
N ASP A 425 -26.75 12.52 4.94
CA ASP A 425 -27.13 12.93 6.30
C ASP A 425 -28.02 14.18 6.38
N GLY A 426 -28.82 14.43 5.34
CA GLY A 426 -29.74 15.56 5.25
C GLY A 426 -29.13 16.86 4.69
N GLU A 427 -27.84 16.88 4.35
CA GLU A 427 -27.14 18.03 3.77
C GLU A 427 -26.70 17.75 2.32
N ILE A 428 -26.57 18.81 1.50
CA ILE A 428 -26.13 18.66 0.10
C ILE A 428 -24.62 18.48 0.04
N GLU A 429 -24.19 17.39 -0.60
CA GLU A 429 -22.78 17.08 -0.85
C GLU A 429 -22.21 17.99 -1.93
N GLN A 430 -21.42 18.98 -1.53
CA GLN A 430 -20.90 20.00 -2.45
C GLN A 430 -19.96 19.41 -3.51
N GLU A 431 -19.29 18.30 -3.21
CA GLU A 431 -18.39 17.63 -4.16
C GLU A 431 -19.12 17.06 -5.37
N SER A 432 -20.41 16.72 -5.23
CA SER A 432 -21.24 16.21 -6.33
C SER A 432 -21.37 17.22 -7.49
N PHE A 433 -21.27 18.53 -7.23
CA PHE A 433 -21.31 19.55 -8.26
C PHE A 433 -20.02 19.65 -9.09
N ASN A 434 -18.90 19.11 -8.58
CA ASN A 434 -17.59 19.19 -9.23
C ASN A 434 -17.22 17.88 -9.95
N GLN A 435 -18.06 16.85 -9.87
CA GLN A 435 -17.85 15.54 -10.47
C GLN A 435 -18.99 15.20 -11.43
N GLY A 436 -18.71 14.49 -12.51
CA GLY A 436 -19.75 13.91 -13.35
C GLY A 436 -20.43 12.73 -12.63
N ALA A 437 -21.69 12.45 -12.95
CA ALA A 437 -22.43 11.36 -12.30
C ALA A 437 -21.76 9.98 -12.46
N SER A 438 -20.98 9.78 -13.54
CA SER A 438 -20.19 8.56 -13.78
C SER A 438 -18.87 8.50 -13.00
N ASN A 439 -18.52 9.53 -12.23
CA ASN A 439 -17.31 9.60 -11.42
C ASN A 439 -17.62 9.68 -9.92
N TYR A 440 -18.83 10.08 -9.54
CA TYR A 440 -19.22 10.22 -8.13
C TYR A 440 -19.66 8.86 -7.57
N HIS A 441 -18.86 8.29 -6.68
CA HIS A 441 -19.17 7.04 -5.97
C HIS A 441 -20.21 7.28 -4.88
N VAL A 442 -21.19 6.38 -4.75
CA VAL A 442 -22.32 6.57 -3.85
C VAL A 442 -22.14 5.80 -2.55
N GLU A 443 -22.63 6.35 -1.44
CA GLU A 443 -22.56 5.74 -0.12
C GLU A 443 -23.94 5.32 0.38
N ASN A 444 -23.97 4.36 1.32
CA ASN A 444 -25.22 3.88 1.88
C ASN A 444 -25.99 5.01 2.59
N GLY A 445 -27.25 5.21 2.20
CA GLY A 445 -28.09 6.30 2.72
C GLY A 445 -28.10 7.56 1.85
N ASP A 446 -27.27 7.62 0.79
CA ASP A 446 -27.29 8.76 -0.15
C ASP A 446 -28.65 8.92 -0.82
N VAL A 447 -29.06 10.18 -0.99
CA VAL A 447 -30.19 10.56 -1.84
C VAL A 447 -29.65 11.31 -3.05
N ILE A 448 -29.78 10.69 -4.22
CA ILE A 448 -29.25 11.21 -5.49
C ILE A 448 -30.41 11.83 -6.26
N VAL A 449 -30.29 13.13 -6.57
CA VAL A 449 -31.37 13.87 -7.24
C VAL A 449 -30.90 14.31 -8.62
N PHE A 450 -31.38 13.62 -9.65
CA PHE A 450 -31.29 14.06 -11.04
C PHE A 450 -32.43 15.02 -11.34
N TYR A 451 -32.13 16.17 -11.93
CA TYR A 451 -33.11 17.22 -12.18
C TYR A 451 -32.82 18.00 -13.45
N ILE A 452 -33.85 18.64 -14.02
CA ILE A 452 -33.67 19.59 -15.11
C ILE A 452 -33.36 20.98 -14.54
N GLY A 453 -32.11 21.44 -14.71
CA GLY A 453 -31.63 22.76 -14.27
C GLY A 453 -31.56 23.76 -15.42
N ALA A 454 -31.85 25.03 -15.14
CA ALA A 454 -31.80 26.12 -16.11
C ALA A 454 -30.52 26.95 -15.95
N LEU A 455 -29.88 27.29 -17.07
CA LEU A 455 -28.71 28.17 -17.17
C LEU A 455 -29.01 29.33 -18.12
N ASP A 456 -28.54 30.53 -17.80
CA ASP A 456 -28.52 31.63 -18.79
C ASP A 456 -27.36 31.50 -19.79
N ASP A 457 -27.36 32.34 -20.83
CA ASP A 457 -26.30 32.43 -21.84
C ASP A 457 -24.88 32.63 -21.26
N SER A 458 -24.77 33.10 -20.01
CA SER A 458 -23.52 33.26 -19.28
C SER A 458 -23.21 32.09 -18.34
N TRP A 459 -23.92 30.96 -18.50
CA TRP A 459 -23.78 29.74 -17.69
C TRP A 459 -24.08 29.94 -16.20
N ASN A 460 -24.82 30.99 -15.83
CA ASN A 460 -25.26 31.14 -14.44
C ASN A 460 -26.55 30.36 -14.21
N SER A 461 -26.60 29.61 -13.10
CA SER A 461 -27.81 28.87 -12.73
C SER A 461 -28.98 29.80 -12.44
N LYS A 462 -30.14 29.43 -12.99
CA LYS A 462 -31.47 29.99 -12.68
C LYS A 462 -32.33 29.01 -11.87
N THR A 463 -31.81 27.82 -11.59
CA THR A 463 -32.44 26.83 -10.72
C THR A 463 -31.68 26.76 -9.39
N TYR A 464 -32.43 26.83 -8.29
CA TYR A 464 -31.93 26.90 -6.91
C TYR A 464 -32.29 25.65 -6.11
N PHE A 465 -31.60 25.45 -4.97
CA PHE A 465 -31.76 24.27 -4.12
C PHE A 465 -32.63 24.59 -2.90
N PRO A 466 -33.66 23.78 -2.61
CA PRO A 466 -34.53 23.98 -1.46
C PRO A 466 -33.85 23.57 -0.16
N VAL A 467 -34.02 24.39 0.88
CA VAL A 467 -33.67 24.10 2.28
C VAL A 467 -34.97 24.12 3.08
N VAL A 468 -35.35 22.95 3.62
CA VAL A 468 -36.67 22.72 4.20
C VAL A 468 -36.55 22.30 5.65
N THR A 469 -37.33 22.93 6.53
CA THR A 469 -37.44 22.53 7.94
C THR A 469 -38.89 22.33 8.32
N VAL A 470 -39.15 21.37 9.21
CA VAL A 470 -40.48 21.03 9.71
C VAL A 470 -40.56 21.35 11.21
N SER A 471 -41.60 22.07 11.62
CA SER A 471 -41.82 22.44 13.01
C SER A 471 -43.24 22.05 13.48
N PRO A 472 -43.39 21.26 14.55
CA PRO A 472 -42.32 20.56 15.27
C PRO A 472 -41.71 19.43 14.42
N ALA A 473 -40.44 19.09 14.66
CA ALA A 473 -39.73 18.05 13.90
C ALA A 473 -40.32 16.63 14.11
N SER A 474 -41.01 16.41 15.24
CA SER A 474 -41.71 15.15 15.55
C SER A 474 -43.15 15.44 15.99
N PRO A 475 -44.07 15.70 15.05
CA PRO A 475 -45.43 16.06 15.38
C PRO A 475 -46.24 14.89 15.92
N THR A 476 -47.19 15.20 16.81
CA THR A 476 -48.17 14.22 17.31
C THR A 476 -49.54 14.47 16.69
N VAL A 477 -50.40 13.44 16.69
CA VAL A 477 -51.79 13.52 16.18
C VAL A 477 -52.51 14.76 16.73
N GLY A 478 -53.13 15.53 15.83
CA GLY A 478 -53.89 16.73 16.15
C GLY A 478 -53.06 18.01 16.32
N GLN A 479 -51.73 17.95 16.25
CA GLN A 479 -50.90 19.15 16.20
C GLN A 479 -50.96 19.84 14.83
N SER A 480 -50.57 21.11 14.78
CA SER A 480 -50.26 21.78 13.52
C SER A 480 -48.80 21.53 13.15
N VAL A 481 -48.54 21.30 11.87
CA VAL A 481 -47.19 21.13 11.31
C VAL A 481 -46.89 22.27 10.36
N THR A 482 -45.77 22.94 10.58
CA THR A 482 -45.31 24.06 9.77
C THR A 482 -44.09 23.64 8.96
N ILE A 483 -44.21 23.68 7.63
CA ILE A 483 -43.11 23.49 6.69
C ILE A 483 -42.57 24.88 6.34
N ASN A 484 -41.29 25.11 6.67
CA ASN A 484 -40.57 26.32 6.28
C ASN A 484 -39.61 25.99 5.14
N ILE A 485 -39.61 26.82 4.12
CA ILE A 485 -38.91 26.64 2.86
C ILE A 485 -38.04 27.88 2.64
N SER A 486 -36.78 27.63 2.33
CA SER A 486 -35.79 28.62 1.91
C SER A 486 -34.95 28.03 0.78
N GLU A 487 -34.06 28.82 0.21
CA GLU A 487 -33.31 28.44 -0.98
C GLU A 487 -31.84 28.79 -0.88
N LYS A 488 -31.01 27.98 -1.54
CA LYS A 488 -29.60 28.26 -1.77
C LYS A 488 -29.28 28.20 -3.25
N LYS A 489 -28.29 28.97 -3.68
CA LYS A 489 -27.71 28.91 -5.03
C LYS A 489 -26.34 28.29 -4.96
N TYR A 490 -25.99 27.46 -5.93
CA TYR A 490 -24.61 27.00 -6.09
C TYR A 490 -23.82 28.00 -6.93
N THR A 491 -22.60 28.27 -6.50
CA THR A 491 -21.60 29.07 -7.22
C THR A 491 -20.30 28.27 -7.28
N TRP A 492 -19.35 28.69 -8.10
CA TRP A 492 -18.00 28.10 -8.11
C TRP A 492 -17.25 28.18 -6.75
N SER A 493 -17.81 28.88 -5.76
CA SER A 493 -17.33 28.95 -4.39
C SER A 493 -18.20 28.17 -3.38
N GLY A 494 -19.13 27.34 -3.85
CA GLY A 494 -20.04 26.55 -3.03
C GLY A 494 -21.47 27.10 -2.96
N LEU A 495 -22.26 26.51 -2.06
CA LEU A 495 -23.65 26.91 -1.78
C LEU A 495 -23.72 28.24 -1.02
N GLN A 496 -24.56 29.15 -1.49
CA GLN A 496 -24.74 30.50 -0.94
C GLN A 496 -26.22 30.84 -0.79
N ASP A 497 -26.52 31.75 0.14
CA ASP A 497 -27.85 32.33 0.26
C ASP A 497 -28.16 33.25 -0.93
N LEU A 498 -29.44 33.32 -1.31
CA LEU A 498 -29.92 34.22 -2.35
C LEU A 498 -30.06 35.66 -1.85
N THR A 499 -29.83 36.61 -2.75
CA THR A 499 -30.14 38.02 -2.46
C THR A 499 -31.66 38.23 -2.35
N SER A 500 -32.06 39.36 -1.80
CA SER A 500 -33.48 39.73 -1.69
C SER A 500 -34.14 39.86 -3.06
N GLU A 501 -33.40 40.31 -4.07
CA GLU A 501 -33.86 40.43 -5.45
C GLU A 501 -34.04 39.07 -6.11
N GLU A 502 -33.08 38.15 -5.93
CA GLU A 502 -33.16 36.77 -6.44
C GLU A 502 -34.37 36.03 -5.83
N ARG A 503 -34.59 36.16 -4.51
CA ARG A 503 -35.76 35.55 -3.83
C ARG A 503 -37.09 36.14 -4.27
N ALA A 504 -37.14 37.43 -4.61
CA ALA A 504 -38.37 38.07 -5.07
C ALA A 504 -38.86 37.49 -6.41
N VAL A 505 -37.97 36.95 -7.23
CA VAL A 505 -38.31 36.30 -8.52
C VAL A 505 -38.94 34.92 -8.32
N ILE A 506 -38.61 34.21 -7.24
CA ILE A 506 -39.10 32.86 -6.97
C ILE A 506 -40.58 32.87 -6.53
N GLY A 507 -40.96 33.81 -5.67
CA GLY A 507 -42.34 33.93 -5.18
C GLY A 507 -42.79 32.77 -4.28
N ASP A 508 -44.09 32.48 -4.27
CA ASP A 508 -44.68 31.47 -3.38
C ASP A 508 -44.56 30.04 -3.93
N TYR A 509 -44.26 29.09 -3.04
CA TYR A 509 -44.19 27.65 -3.31
C TYR A 509 -45.56 27.00 -3.43
N THR A 510 -45.62 25.94 -4.23
CA THR A 510 -46.73 24.98 -4.19
C THR A 510 -46.29 23.77 -3.36
N VAL A 511 -46.94 23.54 -2.23
CA VAL A 511 -46.70 22.39 -1.35
C VAL A 511 -47.88 21.43 -1.47
N LYS A 512 -47.67 20.29 -2.11
CA LYS A 512 -48.67 19.23 -2.26
C LYS A 512 -48.52 18.21 -1.15
N ILE A 513 -49.59 17.91 -0.42
CA ILE A 513 -49.65 16.90 0.64
C ILE A 513 -50.79 15.94 0.30
N GLY A 514 -50.47 14.70 -0.04
CA GLY A 514 -51.44 13.80 -0.68
C GLY A 514 -52.00 14.43 -1.97
N GLU A 515 -53.32 14.58 -2.07
CA GLU A 515 -53.99 15.23 -3.21
C GLU A 515 -54.25 16.73 -3.01
N ILE A 516 -53.89 17.30 -1.85
CA ILE A 516 -54.20 18.69 -1.51
C ILE A 516 -53.00 19.57 -1.80
N GLU A 517 -53.22 20.66 -2.53
CA GLU A 517 -52.20 21.68 -2.79
C GLU A 517 -52.38 22.90 -1.88
N HIS A 518 -51.27 23.34 -1.30
CA HIS A 518 -51.17 24.55 -0.50
C HIS A 518 -50.21 25.53 -1.19
N LYS A 519 -50.55 26.82 -1.17
CA LYS A 519 -49.60 27.87 -1.54
C LYS A 519 -48.90 28.36 -0.27
N SER A 520 -47.57 28.44 -0.30
CA SER A 520 -46.84 29.05 0.81
C SER A 520 -47.15 30.54 0.89
N HIS A 521 -46.91 31.13 2.05
CA HIS A 521 -46.79 32.57 2.17
C HIS A 521 -45.48 32.89 2.88
N GLY A 522 -44.55 33.57 2.19
CA GLY A 522 -43.22 33.87 2.74
C GLY A 522 -42.41 32.60 3.05
N GLY A 523 -42.51 31.58 2.20
CA GLY A 523 -41.80 30.31 2.38
C GLY A 523 -42.43 29.37 3.42
N GLN A 524 -43.60 29.69 3.98
CA GLN A 524 -44.22 28.89 5.05
C GLN A 524 -45.56 28.28 4.63
N VAL A 525 -45.78 27.01 4.95
CA VAL A 525 -47.08 26.33 4.88
C VAL A 525 -47.38 25.69 6.23
N THR A 526 -48.54 26.01 6.82
CA THR A 526 -49.00 25.38 8.07
C THR A 526 -50.18 24.45 7.81
N ILE A 527 -50.03 23.20 8.23
CA ILE A 527 -51.01 22.11 8.12
C ILE A 527 -51.64 21.91 9.49
N PRO A 528 -52.89 22.31 9.72
CA PRO A 528 -53.53 22.12 11.01
C PRO A 528 -54.02 20.68 11.18
N ASN A 529 -53.98 20.18 12.43
CA ASN A 529 -54.59 18.92 12.85
C ASN A 529 -54.12 17.69 12.04
N VAL A 530 -52.81 17.45 12.01
CA VAL A 530 -52.25 16.31 11.29
C VAL A 530 -52.74 14.97 11.85
N ALA A 531 -53.10 14.03 10.95
CA ALA A 531 -53.52 12.68 11.31
C ALA A 531 -52.30 11.78 11.56
N GLU A 532 -52.51 10.70 12.32
CA GLU A 532 -51.48 9.69 12.56
C GLU A 532 -51.00 9.05 11.25
N GLY A 533 -49.71 8.77 11.16
CA GLY A 533 -49.08 8.12 10.00
C GLY A 533 -48.07 9.02 9.30
N THR A 534 -47.71 8.63 8.08
CA THR A 534 -46.67 9.32 7.29
C THR A 534 -47.32 10.29 6.31
N LEU A 535 -47.04 11.58 6.47
CA LEU A 535 -47.46 12.65 5.57
C LEU A 535 -46.38 12.89 4.51
N GLN A 536 -46.61 12.39 3.30
CA GLN A 536 -45.78 12.71 2.14
C GLN A 536 -46.10 14.11 1.63
N TYR A 537 -45.07 14.92 1.39
CA TYR A 537 -45.22 16.24 0.81
C TYR A 537 -44.23 16.49 -0.32
N THR A 538 -44.64 17.32 -1.28
CA THR A 538 -43.83 17.74 -2.42
C THR A 538 -43.88 19.25 -2.56
N ILE A 539 -42.72 19.89 -2.65
CA ILE A 539 -42.58 21.33 -2.86
C ILE A 539 -42.15 21.56 -4.31
N ARG A 540 -42.86 22.45 -5.00
CA ARG A 540 -42.55 22.87 -6.36
C ARG A 540 -42.57 24.38 -6.50
N ASN A 541 -41.64 24.89 -7.29
CA ASN A 541 -41.64 26.27 -7.77
C ASN A 541 -41.14 26.29 -9.22
N GLN A 542 -42.00 26.73 -10.14
CA GLN A 542 -41.73 26.81 -11.57
C GLN A 542 -41.71 28.26 -12.03
N SER A 543 -40.86 28.55 -13.00
CA SER A 543 -40.84 29.83 -13.71
C SER A 543 -42.01 29.92 -14.68
N ASP A 544 -42.43 31.15 -14.99
CA ASP A 544 -43.50 31.41 -15.97
C ASP A 544 -43.13 30.96 -17.40
N VAL A 545 -41.85 30.64 -17.64
CA VAL A 545 -41.31 30.25 -18.94
C VAL A 545 -40.93 28.75 -19.01
N GLY A 546 -41.34 27.96 -18.02
CA GLY A 546 -41.40 26.49 -18.14
C GLY A 546 -40.18 25.71 -17.62
N TYR A 547 -39.37 26.27 -16.72
CA TYR A 547 -38.31 25.56 -16.01
C TYR A 547 -38.45 25.71 -14.47
N PRO A 548 -37.91 24.80 -13.65
CA PRO A 548 -37.99 24.95 -12.19
C PRO A 548 -37.08 26.08 -11.69
N ASN A 549 -37.63 27.07 -10.99
CA ASN A 549 -36.82 28.05 -10.26
C ASN A 549 -36.15 27.38 -9.06
N VAL A 550 -36.82 26.40 -8.43
CA VAL A 550 -36.29 25.62 -7.32
C VAL A 550 -36.48 24.14 -7.63
N VAL A 551 -35.44 23.34 -7.44
CA VAL A 551 -35.52 21.89 -7.63
C VAL A 551 -36.68 21.32 -6.80
N THR A 552 -37.47 20.43 -7.40
CA THR A 552 -38.56 19.76 -6.70
C THR A 552 -38.02 19.07 -5.44
N TYR A 553 -38.63 19.36 -4.30
CA TYR A 553 -38.30 18.70 -3.03
C TYR A 553 -39.42 17.75 -2.63
N LYS A 554 -39.10 16.57 -2.14
CA LYS A 554 -40.09 15.58 -1.73
C LYS A 554 -39.62 14.81 -0.51
N GLU A 555 -40.40 14.88 0.57
CA GLU A 555 -40.09 14.21 1.82
C GLU A 555 -41.34 13.77 2.59
N SER A 556 -41.09 13.08 3.72
CA SER A 556 -42.10 12.50 4.59
C SER A 556 -42.06 13.08 6.01
N ILE A 557 -43.21 13.29 6.63
CA ILE A 557 -43.33 13.67 8.05
C ILE A 557 -44.03 12.54 8.80
N ASN A 558 -43.38 11.95 9.80
CA ASN A 558 -43.98 10.92 10.64
C ASN A 558 -44.75 11.56 11.80
N VAL A 559 -46.06 11.30 11.87
CA VAL A 559 -46.97 11.81 12.91
C VAL A 559 -47.32 10.69 13.89
N SER A 560 -46.93 10.85 15.15
CA SER A 560 -47.08 9.80 16.18
C SER A 560 -48.34 9.95 17.04
N SER A 561 -48.94 8.82 17.47
CA SER A 561 -50.01 8.80 18.47
C SER A 561 -49.44 9.16 19.86
N GLY A 562 -49.73 10.34 20.40
CA GLY A 562 -49.17 10.76 21.69
C GLY A 562 -49.57 9.82 22.85
N SER A 563 -48.59 9.28 23.59
CA SER A 563 -48.84 8.61 24.88
C SER A 563 -48.50 9.52 26.05
N ASN A 564 -49.52 9.89 26.83
CA ASN A 564 -49.36 10.40 28.19
C ASN A 564 -48.89 9.27 29.11
N GLY A 565 -47.70 9.38 29.67
CA GLY A 565 -47.19 8.46 30.69
C GLY A 565 -46.02 9.07 31.45
N GLY A 566 -46.31 9.80 32.52
CA GLY A 566 -45.30 10.30 33.43
C GLY A 566 -44.79 9.22 34.39
N GLY A 567 -43.46 9.06 34.43
CA GLY A 567 -42.64 8.78 35.62
C GLY A 567 -42.50 7.33 36.11
N ASP A 568 -41.39 6.68 35.76
CA ASP A 568 -40.27 6.46 36.70
C ASP A 568 -38.93 6.43 35.90
N PRO A 569 -37.82 7.05 36.36
CA PRO A 569 -36.65 7.37 35.54
C PRO A 569 -35.45 6.44 35.79
N THR A 570 -34.94 5.80 34.74
CA THR A 570 -33.57 5.25 34.64
C THR A 570 -33.23 5.24 33.14
N SER A 571 -32.39 6.11 32.57
CA SER A 571 -31.07 6.57 33.03
C SER A 571 -30.96 8.10 33.06
N PRO A 572 -30.41 8.70 34.13
CA PRO A 572 -30.21 10.14 34.22
C PRO A 572 -28.93 10.58 33.51
N ASP A 573 -28.85 11.87 33.22
CA ASP A 573 -27.64 12.62 32.93
C ASP A 573 -26.42 12.17 33.79
N GLU A 574 -25.56 11.31 33.27
CA GLU A 574 -24.25 10.94 33.82
C GLU A 574 -23.14 11.50 32.93
N ILE A 575 -21.95 11.69 33.50
CA ILE A 575 -20.72 12.06 32.78
C ILE A 575 -19.59 11.13 33.20
N GLU A 576 -18.62 10.93 32.33
CA GLU A 576 -17.42 10.13 32.53
C GLU A 576 -16.18 11.03 32.58
N VAL A 577 -15.30 10.82 33.56
CA VAL A 577 -14.07 11.62 33.78
C VAL A 577 -12.89 10.72 34.16
N SER A 578 -11.67 11.10 33.82
CA SER A 578 -10.46 10.38 34.24
C SER A 578 -9.86 10.98 35.51
N VAL A 579 -9.40 10.15 36.46
CA VAL A 579 -8.77 10.61 37.70
C VAL A 579 -7.46 9.90 37.96
N GLU A 580 -6.43 10.65 38.37
CA GLU A 580 -5.11 10.17 38.77
C GLU A 580 -4.63 10.87 40.05
N ILE A 581 -3.89 10.14 40.91
CA ILE A 581 -3.37 10.68 42.19
C ILE A 581 -1.89 10.32 42.37
N ILE A 582 -1.03 11.33 42.42
CA ILE A 582 0.43 11.23 42.60
C ILE A 582 0.85 11.89 43.93
N GLY A 583 1.43 11.12 44.84
CA GLY A 583 1.94 11.57 46.14
C GLY A 583 3.40 12.02 46.12
N LYS A 584 3.98 12.14 47.32
CA LYS A 584 5.40 12.46 47.53
C LYS A 584 6.31 11.48 46.78
N ASN A 585 7.45 11.97 46.31
CA ASN A 585 8.43 11.20 45.54
C ASN A 585 7.82 10.49 44.32
N ASN A 586 6.81 11.11 43.69
CA ASN A 586 6.09 10.58 42.54
C ASN A 586 5.43 9.21 42.79
N GLN A 587 5.04 8.91 44.03
CA GLN A 587 4.33 7.67 44.34
C GLN A 587 2.89 7.72 43.82
N THR A 588 2.53 6.85 42.88
CA THR A 588 1.14 6.70 42.43
C THR A 588 0.27 6.07 43.52
N HIS A 589 -0.78 6.79 43.95
CA HIS A 589 -1.78 6.31 44.92
C HIS A 589 -3.08 5.89 44.25
N PHE A 590 -3.33 6.35 43.03
CA PHE A 590 -4.43 5.92 42.17
C PHE A 590 -4.00 6.09 40.72
N SER A 591 -3.83 4.96 40.02
CA SER A 591 -3.55 4.94 38.59
C SER A 591 -4.73 5.52 37.82
N ARG A 592 -4.46 6.17 36.68
CA ARG A 592 -5.51 6.78 35.85
C ARG A 592 -6.63 5.78 35.57
N SER A 593 -7.86 6.16 35.91
CA SER A 593 -9.06 5.33 35.71
C SER A 593 -10.28 6.19 35.45
N GLN A 594 -11.22 5.68 34.65
CA GLN A 594 -12.50 6.33 34.37
C GLN A 594 -13.45 6.24 35.56
N ILE A 595 -14.14 7.35 35.84
CA ILE A 595 -15.12 7.48 36.91
C ILE A 595 -16.40 8.10 36.35
N THR A 596 -17.51 7.39 36.53
CA THR A 596 -18.85 7.88 36.18
C THR A 596 -19.46 8.66 37.34
N LEU A 597 -19.96 9.87 37.06
CA LEU A 597 -20.60 10.75 38.03
C LEU A 597 -21.96 11.26 37.52
N PRO A 598 -22.96 11.46 38.40
CA PRO A 598 -24.19 12.17 38.02
C PRO A 598 -23.89 13.62 37.63
N LYS A 599 -24.35 14.07 36.46
CA LYS A 599 -24.08 15.42 35.89
C LYS A 599 -24.46 16.56 36.83
N ASN A 600 -25.48 16.38 37.67
CA ASN A 600 -25.92 17.39 38.64
C ASN A 600 -25.05 17.46 39.92
N LYS A 601 -24.05 16.59 40.07
CA LYS A 601 -23.13 16.52 41.22
C LYS A 601 -21.65 16.44 40.82
N ALA A 602 -21.34 16.47 39.52
CA ALA A 602 -19.99 16.25 39.04
C ALA A 602 -19.07 17.45 39.35
N ASN A 603 -18.19 17.29 40.33
CA ASN A 603 -17.11 18.22 40.66
C ASN A 603 -15.83 17.45 41.04
N VAL A 604 -14.69 18.13 41.04
CA VAL A 604 -13.37 17.50 41.28
C VAL A 604 -13.30 16.76 42.61
N PHE A 605 -13.97 17.28 43.65
CA PHE A 605 -13.99 16.62 44.95
C PHE A 605 -14.83 15.33 44.96
N GLU A 606 -16.00 15.32 44.30
CA GLU A 606 -16.81 14.10 44.15
C GLU A 606 -16.10 13.05 43.27
N ALA A 607 -15.30 13.48 42.29
CA ALA A 607 -14.42 12.59 41.53
C ALA A 607 -13.32 11.97 42.41
N LEU A 608 -12.61 12.77 43.23
CA LEU A 608 -11.64 12.25 44.20
C LEU A 608 -12.28 11.23 45.15
N LYS A 609 -13.49 11.51 45.65
CA LYS A 609 -14.22 10.63 46.54
C LYS A 609 -14.64 9.32 45.88
N ALA A 610 -14.98 9.35 44.59
CA ALA A 610 -15.35 8.16 43.83
C ALA A 610 -14.16 7.21 43.57
N THR A 611 -12.90 7.70 43.63
CA THR A 611 -11.70 6.84 43.56
C THR A 611 -11.59 5.83 44.71
N GLY A 612 -12.24 6.11 45.84
CA GLY A 612 -12.11 5.31 47.06
C GLY A 612 -10.80 5.49 47.83
N VAL A 613 -9.87 6.33 47.36
CA VAL A 613 -8.63 6.64 48.09
C VAL A 613 -8.94 7.44 49.35
N SER A 614 -8.28 7.11 50.46
CA SER A 614 -8.49 7.81 51.73
C SER A 614 -8.05 9.28 51.64
N TYR A 615 -8.87 10.21 52.12
CA TYR A 615 -8.54 11.64 52.14
C TYR A 615 -8.99 12.32 53.44
N LYS A 616 -8.45 13.51 53.74
CA LYS A 616 -8.97 14.41 54.78
C LYS A 616 -9.14 15.83 54.27
N THR A 617 -10.22 16.45 54.69
CA THR A 617 -10.59 17.82 54.34
C THR A 617 -10.76 18.72 55.56
N ARG A 618 -10.64 20.03 55.35
CA ARG A 618 -11.06 21.08 56.29
C ARG A 618 -11.97 22.09 55.57
N ASP A 619 -12.51 23.04 56.33
CA ASP A 619 -13.33 24.14 55.82
C ASP A 619 -14.51 23.68 54.95
N ASN A 620 -15.33 22.76 55.50
CA ASN A 620 -16.53 22.24 54.84
C ASN A 620 -16.26 21.56 53.48
N ASN A 621 -15.21 20.73 53.41
CA ASN A 621 -14.73 20.03 52.21
C ASN A 621 -14.09 20.91 51.13
N SER A 622 -13.90 22.22 51.39
CA SER A 622 -13.29 23.11 50.40
C SER A 622 -11.77 22.92 50.26
N TYR A 623 -11.11 22.39 51.29
CA TYR A 623 -9.65 22.23 51.29
C TYR A 623 -9.24 20.81 51.64
N VAL A 624 -8.62 20.10 50.68
CA VAL A 624 -8.06 18.75 50.87
C VAL A 624 -6.62 18.89 51.33
N TYR A 625 -6.31 18.41 52.54
CA TYR A 625 -4.97 18.55 53.14
C TYR A 625 -4.23 17.22 53.33
N GLU A 626 -4.89 16.10 53.05
CA GLU A 626 -4.31 14.77 53.12
C GLU A 626 -4.99 13.85 52.08
N ILE A 627 -4.21 13.12 51.29
CA ILE A 627 -4.67 12.05 50.39
C ILE A 627 -3.72 10.86 50.58
N ALA A 628 -4.27 9.65 50.59
CA ALA A 628 -3.55 8.40 50.81
C ALA A 628 -2.68 8.37 52.11
N GLY A 629 -3.05 9.16 53.12
CA GLY A 629 -2.31 9.28 54.38
C GLY A 629 -1.14 10.27 54.35
N GLU A 630 -0.86 10.91 53.21
CA GLU A 630 0.18 11.94 53.10
C GLU A 630 -0.37 13.32 53.39
N ARG A 631 0.09 13.95 54.46
CA ARG A 631 -0.45 15.21 54.97
C ARG A 631 0.41 16.41 54.59
N GLU A 632 -0.22 17.53 54.20
CA GLU A 632 0.36 18.86 53.93
C GLU A 632 1.44 19.26 54.95
N ASP A 633 2.48 19.97 54.51
CA ASP A 633 3.50 20.48 55.44
C ASP A 633 2.95 21.72 56.17
N LEU A 634 2.70 21.57 57.47
CA LEU A 634 2.18 22.64 58.33
C LEU A 634 3.15 23.81 58.55
N THR A 635 4.41 23.68 58.12
CA THR A 635 5.47 24.69 58.29
C THR A 635 5.92 25.34 56.99
N GLY A 636 5.40 24.89 55.83
CA GLY A 636 5.74 25.36 54.50
C GLY A 636 4.52 25.65 53.62
N THR A 637 4.75 25.74 52.32
CA THR A 637 3.70 25.92 51.30
C THR A 637 3.45 24.65 50.47
N ALA A 638 4.10 23.55 50.86
CA ALA A 638 3.97 22.23 50.24
C ALA A 638 2.66 21.55 50.65
N GLY A 639 1.94 20.98 49.68
CA GLY A 639 0.65 20.34 49.95
C GLY A 639 -0.01 19.78 48.69
N TRP A 640 -1.24 19.29 48.86
CA TRP A 640 -2.02 18.73 47.76
C TRP A 640 -2.60 19.81 46.87
N LYS A 641 -2.38 19.68 45.57
CA LYS A 641 -3.02 20.48 44.52
C LYS A 641 -3.75 19.56 43.56
N TYR A 642 -4.65 20.14 42.78
CA TYR A 642 -5.32 19.45 41.69
C TYR A 642 -5.27 20.29 40.42
N LYS A 643 -5.31 19.62 39.27
CA LYS A 643 -5.52 20.25 37.96
C LYS A 643 -6.61 19.49 37.18
N VAL A 644 -7.33 20.21 36.33
CA VAL A 644 -8.29 19.65 35.37
C VAL A 644 -7.80 20.01 33.97
N GLY A 645 -7.47 19.00 33.17
CA GLY A 645 -6.64 19.15 31.98
C GLY A 645 -5.31 19.84 32.33
N SER A 646 -5.02 20.95 31.66
CA SER A 646 -3.85 21.80 31.89
C SER A 646 -4.07 22.94 32.91
N SER A 647 -5.30 23.11 33.42
CA SER A 647 -5.65 24.24 34.30
C SER A 647 -5.54 23.85 35.77
N ILE A 648 -4.87 24.67 36.58
CA ILE A 648 -4.94 24.62 38.05
C ILE A 648 -6.00 25.65 38.49
N PRO A 649 -7.22 25.21 38.84
CA PRO A 649 -8.28 26.16 39.14
C PRO A 649 -7.98 26.91 40.43
N GLY A 650 -8.20 28.23 40.43
CA GLY A 650 -7.90 29.11 41.57
C GLY A 650 -8.90 29.01 42.73
N GLY A 651 -9.48 27.84 43.01
CA GLY A 651 -10.56 27.67 43.99
C GLY A 651 -10.64 26.25 44.59
N PRO A 652 -11.58 26.03 45.52
CA PRO A 652 -11.84 24.72 46.11
C PRO A 652 -12.22 23.65 45.09
N ALA A 653 -11.76 22.41 45.28
CA ALA A 653 -12.11 21.27 44.42
C ALA A 653 -13.62 20.99 44.37
N ILE A 654 -14.35 21.34 45.42
CA ILE A 654 -15.81 21.17 45.49
C ILE A 654 -16.58 22.20 44.62
N ASP A 655 -15.96 23.32 44.26
CA ASP A 655 -16.59 24.40 43.49
C ASP A 655 -16.36 24.26 41.98
N TYR A 656 -15.42 23.39 41.57
CA TYR A 656 -15.12 23.17 40.16
C TYR A 656 -16.05 22.11 39.56
N THR A 657 -17.02 22.53 38.75
CA THR A 657 -17.95 21.64 38.05
C THR A 657 -17.28 20.98 36.84
N LEU A 658 -17.40 19.66 36.75
CA LEU A 658 -16.79 18.85 35.69
C LEU A 658 -17.71 18.70 34.48
N LYS A 659 -17.10 18.50 33.32
CA LYS A 659 -17.74 18.12 32.06
C LYS A 659 -17.37 16.68 31.68
N ASP A 660 -18.18 16.10 30.81
CA ASP A 660 -17.91 14.79 30.22
C ASP A 660 -16.57 14.81 29.48
N GLY A 661 -15.71 13.83 29.77
CA GLY A 661 -14.35 13.71 29.25
C GLY A 661 -13.24 14.45 30.05
N ASP A 662 -13.57 15.21 31.10
CA ASP A 662 -12.56 15.94 31.88
C ASP A 662 -11.51 14.99 32.50
N SER A 663 -10.25 15.42 32.52
CA SER A 663 -9.14 14.66 33.13
C SER A 663 -8.58 15.37 34.36
N ILE A 664 -8.47 14.67 35.48
CA ILE A 664 -8.14 15.24 36.80
C ILE A 664 -6.85 14.62 37.35
N LEU A 665 -5.86 15.45 37.66
CA LEU A 665 -4.66 15.02 38.40
C LEU A 665 -4.63 15.68 39.78
N TRP A 666 -4.61 14.86 40.83
CA TRP A 666 -4.20 15.27 42.17
C TRP A 666 -2.71 15.01 42.34
N PHE A 667 -1.96 16.01 42.78
CA PHE A 667 -0.53 15.87 42.97
C PHE A 667 0.00 16.54 44.24
N TRP A 668 1.07 15.97 44.78
CA TRP A 668 1.81 16.54 45.89
C TRP A 668 2.78 17.63 45.40
N ALA A 669 2.50 18.88 45.75
CA ALA A 669 3.31 20.05 45.38
C ALA A 669 4.40 20.33 46.43
N GLY A 670 5.61 20.65 45.97
CA GLY A 670 6.75 21.02 46.83
C GLY A 670 6.64 22.43 47.42
N ASP A 671 5.88 23.32 46.78
CA ASP A 671 5.50 24.64 47.27
C ASP A 671 4.20 25.14 46.60
N TYR A 672 3.74 26.34 46.94
CA TYR A 672 2.50 26.88 46.37
C TYR A 672 2.59 27.20 44.87
N THR A 673 3.79 27.42 44.33
CA THR A 673 4.04 27.71 42.91
C THR A 673 4.18 26.47 42.05
N SER A 674 4.39 25.28 42.63
CA SER A 674 4.54 24.04 41.85
C SER A 674 3.29 23.75 41.01
N THR A 675 3.51 23.40 39.75
CA THR A 675 2.47 23.06 38.77
C THR A 675 2.45 21.58 38.40
N SER A 676 3.45 20.81 38.85
CA SER A 676 3.63 19.36 38.62
C SER A 676 4.09 18.64 39.89
N PRO A 677 4.00 17.29 39.94
CA PRO A 677 4.63 16.49 40.99
C PRO A 677 6.16 16.58 40.90
N GLY A 678 6.86 16.81 42.02
CA GLY A 678 8.31 16.54 42.12
C GLY A 678 9.32 17.67 41.84
N GLY A 679 9.05 18.67 41.00
CA GLY A 679 10.10 19.60 40.51
C GLY A 679 10.28 20.93 41.28
N GLY A 680 11.52 21.26 41.65
CA GLY A 680 11.93 22.55 42.20
C GLY A 680 12.01 23.67 41.14
N ALA A 681 11.61 24.89 41.50
CA ALA A 681 11.46 26.00 40.57
C ALA A 681 12.78 26.60 40.06
N ILE A 682 12.90 26.71 38.73
CA ILE A 682 13.71 27.72 38.04
C ILE A 682 12.99 29.08 38.22
N SER A 683 13.69 30.20 38.34
CA SER A 683 13.03 31.49 38.61
C SER A 683 12.17 31.98 37.43
N PRO A 684 11.09 32.76 37.65
CA PRO A 684 10.26 33.31 36.56
C PRO A 684 11.03 34.16 35.53
N GLN A 685 12.20 34.67 35.90
CA GLN A 685 13.08 35.44 35.02
C GLN A 685 13.91 34.53 34.09
N GLU A 686 14.33 33.38 34.60
CA GLU A 686 15.01 32.35 33.82
C GLU A 686 14.03 31.64 32.88
N GLU A 687 12.79 31.40 33.32
CA GLU A 687 11.71 30.87 32.48
C GLU A 687 11.40 31.81 31.29
N GLN A 688 11.26 33.13 31.54
CA GLN A 688 11.06 34.11 30.46
C GLN A 688 12.24 34.21 29.48
N ALA A 689 13.47 34.01 29.96
CA ALA A 689 14.65 34.02 29.11
C ALA A 689 14.70 32.80 28.18
N VAL A 690 14.43 31.61 28.73
CA VAL A 690 14.34 30.35 27.98
C VAL A 690 13.22 30.42 26.94
N MET A 691 12.06 30.98 27.30
CA MET A 691 10.94 31.15 26.37
C MET A 691 11.26 32.03 25.17
N LYS A 692 12.01 33.11 25.41
CA LYS A 692 12.44 34.00 24.34
C LYS A 692 13.40 33.28 23.38
N GLU A 693 14.33 32.50 23.93
CA GLU A 693 15.31 31.74 23.16
C GLU A 693 14.64 30.67 22.27
N ILE A 694 13.66 29.94 22.81
CA ILE A 694 12.87 28.95 22.05
C ILE A 694 12.10 29.61 20.91
N GLN A 695 11.46 30.76 21.13
CA GLN A 695 10.72 31.45 20.07
C GLN A 695 11.62 31.99 18.96
N GLU A 696 12.81 32.50 19.30
CA GLU A 696 13.82 32.93 18.32
C GLU A 696 14.35 31.72 17.52
N SER A 697 14.61 30.61 18.20
CA SER A 697 15.00 29.31 17.59
C SER A 697 13.98 28.82 16.56
N ILE A 698 12.69 28.78 16.92
CA ILE A 698 11.62 28.36 16.01
C ILE A 698 11.52 29.27 14.79
N ALA A 699 11.69 30.59 14.96
CA ALA A 699 11.65 31.54 13.85
C ALA A 699 12.80 31.30 12.85
N ASP A 700 14.01 31.03 13.34
CA ASP A 700 15.17 30.71 12.51
C ASP A 700 14.99 29.34 11.81
N ALA A 701 14.44 28.35 12.52
CA ALA A 701 14.14 27.04 11.95
C ALA A 701 13.12 27.12 10.81
N ILE A 702 12.04 27.87 10.98
CA ILE A 702 11.02 28.08 9.93
C ILE A 702 11.65 28.69 8.67
N LYS A 703 12.50 29.71 8.82
CA LYS A 703 13.19 30.31 7.68
C LYS A 703 14.06 29.29 6.93
N LYS A 704 14.74 28.40 7.66
CA LYS A 704 15.53 27.31 7.05
C LYS A 704 14.68 26.28 6.35
N LEU A 705 13.55 25.90 6.91
CA LEU A 705 12.57 25.03 6.26
C LEU A 705 12.06 25.66 4.96
N GLU A 706 11.63 26.91 4.98
CA GLU A 706 11.14 27.61 3.77
C GLU A 706 12.20 27.71 2.66
N GLU A 707 13.48 27.83 3.02
CA GLU A 707 14.61 27.77 2.07
C GLU A 707 14.79 26.35 1.48
N ALA A 708 14.68 25.31 2.31
CA ALA A 708 14.90 23.91 1.94
C ALA A 708 13.71 23.26 1.21
N PHE A 709 12.48 23.72 1.44
CA PHE A 709 11.26 23.21 0.83
C PHE A 709 11.24 23.27 -0.70
N LYS A 710 12.11 24.07 -1.31
CA LYS A 710 12.26 24.15 -2.78
C LYS A 710 12.86 22.89 -3.41
N SER A 711 13.48 22.01 -2.62
CA SER A 711 14.22 20.84 -3.09
C SER A 711 13.85 19.52 -2.41
N PHE A 712 12.83 19.51 -1.54
CA PHE A 712 12.47 18.31 -0.75
C PHE A 712 11.45 17.42 -1.49
N VAL A 713 11.64 16.11 -1.39
CA VAL A 713 10.73 15.08 -1.94
C VAL A 713 9.68 14.73 -0.87
N LYS A 714 8.40 14.97 -1.15
CA LYS A 714 7.31 14.71 -0.19
C LYS A 714 7.02 13.20 -0.06
N GLY A 715 6.68 12.76 1.15
CA GLY A 715 6.01 11.47 1.38
C GLY A 715 6.93 10.25 1.52
N VAL A 716 8.22 10.43 1.82
CA VAL A 716 9.19 9.34 1.96
C VAL A 716 9.03 8.65 3.32
N ALA A 717 8.94 7.31 3.33
CA ALA A 717 8.93 6.52 4.55
C ALA A 717 10.26 6.65 5.31
N ALA A 718 10.24 6.49 6.64
CA ALA A 718 11.45 6.62 7.47
C ALA A 718 12.60 5.68 7.05
N GLU A 719 12.27 4.46 6.61
CA GLU A 719 13.22 3.45 6.14
C GLU A 719 13.93 3.83 4.83
N GLU A 720 13.29 4.65 4.00
CA GLU A 720 13.73 4.97 2.64
C GLU A 720 14.37 6.37 2.54
N PHE A 721 14.27 7.16 3.62
CA PHE A 721 14.80 8.51 3.64
C PHE A 721 16.32 8.49 3.82
N GLU A 722 17.07 8.75 2.74
CA GLU A 722 18.54 8.88 2.77
C GLU A 722 19.03 10.30 3.14
N GLY A 723 18.12 11.27 3.29
CA GLY A 723 18.46 12.66 3.61
C GLY A 723 18.90 12.88 5.07
N SER A 724 19.35 14.10 5.35
CA SER A 724 19.75 14.55 6.70
C SER A 724 18.96 15.79 7.12
N SER A 725 18.80 15.97 8.44
CA SER A 725 18.19 17.19 9.00
C SER A 725 19.13 18.40 8.87
N ILE A 726 18.55 19.59 8.85
CA ILE A 726 19.32 20.84 8.87
C ILE A 726 19.60 21.20 10.32
N VAL A 727 20.87 21.28 10.70
CA VAL A 727 21.24 21.57 12.10
C VAL A 727 21.66 23.04 12.26
N ILE A 728 21.02 23.75 13.19
CA ILE A 728 21.33 25.12 13.61
C ILE A 728 21.81 25.15 15.08
N GLY A 729 22.35 26.29 15.53
CA GLY A 729 22.77 26.44 16.92
C GLY A 729 24.02 25.65 17.33
N LYS A 730 24.74 25.01 16.39
CA LYS A 730 25.90 24.13 16.67
C LYS A 730 26.93 24.77 17.62
N ASP A 731 27.23 26.06 17.45
CA ASP A 731 28.24 26.80 18.25
C ASP A 731 27.82 27.05 19.71
N ASN A 732 26.54 26.89 20.05
CA ASN A 732 25.97 27.11 21.38
C ASN A 732 25.20 25.88 21.89
N SER A 733 25.65 24.68 21.52
CA SER A 733 24.99 23.43 21.92
C SER A 733 24.85 23.29 23.45
N MET A 734 23.75 22.69 23.92
CA MET A 734 23.51 22.48 25.35
C MET A 734 24.64 21.70 26.03
N THR A 735 25.01 22.11 27.23
CA THR A 735 25.93 21.35 28.09
C THR A 735 25.25 20.10 28.65
N GLU A 736 26.03 19.11 29.08
CA GLU A 736 25.52 17.89 29.72
C GLU A 736 24.58 18.14 30.90
N SER A 737 24.86 19.17 31.71
CA SER A 737 23.97 19.53 32.81
C SER A 737 22.64 20.09 32.33
N GLN A 738 22.64 20.82 31.21
CA GLN A 738 21.42 21.39 30.62
C GLN A 738 20.59 20.29 29.93
N LYS A 739 21.22 19.36 29.22
CA LYS A 739 20.55 18.20 28.62
C LYS A 739 19.87 17.33 29.67
N LYS A 740 20.57 16.99 30.76
CA LYS A 740 19.97 16.20 31.86
C LYS A 740 18.81 16.92 32.54
N ALA A 741 18.93 18.23 32.73
CA ALA A 741 17.85 19.05 33.27
C ALA A 741 16.64 19.08 32.33
N LEU A 742 16.87 19.19 31.02
CA LEU A 742 15.82 19.10 30.01
C LEU A 742 15.18 17.72 29.99
N GLN A 743 15.96 16.64 29.97
CA GLN A 743 15.44 15.27 30.00
C GLN A 743 14.53 15.05 31.21
N SER A 744 14.99 15.46 32.40
CA SER A 744 14.18 15.33 33.63
C SER A 744 12.90 16.17 33.56
N LEU A 745 12.94 17.35 32.92
CA LEU A 745 11.77 18.22 32.75
C LEU A 745 10.72 17.59 31.82
N LEU A 746 11.17 16.94 30.73
CA LEU A 746 10.29 16.31 29.74
C LEU A 746 9.72 14.98 30.27
N GLU A 747 10.53 14.15 30.94
CA GLU A 747 10.06 12.90 31.58
C GLU A 747 9.00 13.12 32.67
N GLU A 748 8.99 14.30 33.30
CA GLU A 748 7.98 14.69 34.31
C GLU A 748 6.75 15.39 33.69
N ASN A 749 6.81 15.72 32.40
CA ASN A 749 5.72 16.35 31.68
C ASN A 749 4.83 15.28 31.03
N ILE A 750 3.53 15.57 30.92
CA ILE A 750 2.61 14.79 30.10
C ILE A 750 1.85 15.78 29.25
N VAL A 751 2.04 15.72 27.93
CA VAL A 751 1.42 16.67 27.02
C VAL A 751 -0.07 16.39 26.89
N SER A 752 -0.89 17.36 27.31
CA SER A 752 -2.34 17.37 27.11
C SER A 752 -2.80 18.82 26.93
N ILE A 753 -3.07 19.18 25.68
CA ILE A 753 -3.40 20.55 25.26
C ILE A 753 -4.80 20.53 24.67
N GLN A 754 -5.62 21.50 25.03
CA GLN A 754 -6.89 21.81 24.39
C GLN A 754 -6.98 23.32 24.26
N GLN A 755 -6.86 23.84 23.03
CA GLN A 755 -6.81 25.28 22.79
C GLN A 755 -7.65 25.67 21.58
N LYS A 756 -8.58 26.60 21.82
CA LYS A 756 -9.37 27.21 20.76
C LYS A 756 -8.52 28.20 19.94
N VAL A 757 -8.54 28.06 18.62
CA VAL A 757 -7.82 28.92 17.68
C VAL A 757 -8.81 29.66 16.77
N GLU A 758 -8.60 30.97 16.67
CA GLU A 758 -9.46 31.87 15.89
C GLU A 758 -9.03 31.96 14.42
N ILE A 759 -10.00 32.23 13.54
CA ILE A 759 -9.78 32.41 12.11
C ILE A 759 -8.93 33.66 11.85
N GLY A 760 -7.97 33.57 10.93
CA GLY A 760 -7.23 34.72 10.41
C GLY A 760 -6.20 35.33 11.37
N LYS A 761 -5.89 34.64 12.48
CA LYS A 761 -4.84 35.03 13.42
C LYS A 761 -3.69 34.02 13.40
N GLU A 762 -2.48 34.54 13.59
CA GLU A 762 -1.34 33.70 13.98
C GLU A 762 -1.57 33.24 15.42
N SER A 763 -1.30 31.98 15.71
CA SER A 763 -1.50 31.39 17.04
C SER A 763 -0.41 30.38 17.37
N ILE A 764 -0.07 30.29 18.65
CA ILE A 764 0.82 29.27 19.19
C ILE A 764 -0.02 28.40 20.11
N VAL A 765 0.00 27.10 19.87
CA VAL A 765 -0.61 26.06 20.72
C VAL A 765 0.54 25.30 21.35
N THR A 766 0.63 25.32 22.68
CA THR A 766 1.76 24.73 23.41
C THR A 766 1.34 24.25 24.80
N ASP A 767 2.07 23.27 25.34
CA ASP A 767 1.98 22.88 26.74
C ASP A 767 2.78 23.84 27.64
N LEU A 768 2.69 23.65 28.96
CA LEU A 768 3.30 24.54 29.95
C LEU A 768 4.83 24.45 29.99
N GLN A 769 5.40 23.29 29.64
CA GLN A 769 6.84 23.06 29.59
C GLN A 769 7.41 23.35 28.19
N ASN A 770 6.53 23.65 27.23
CA ASN A 770 6.84 23.97 25.84
C ASN A 770 7.55 22.81 25.15
N GLU A 771 7.18 21.60 25.53
CA GLU A 771 7.63 20.37 24.92
C GLU A 771 7.08 20.24 23.50
N VAL A 772 5.80 20.51 23.29
CA VAL A 772 5.17 20.51 21.97
C VAL A 772 4.63 21.89 21.66
N ILE A 773 5.12 22.48 20.57
CA ILE A 773 4.76 23.82 20.11
C ILE A 773 4.26 23.74 18.67
N LEU A 774 2.97 23.97 18.47
CA LEU A 774 2.35 24.09 17.16
C LEU A 774 2.15 25.57 16.82
N LYS A 775 2.87 26.06 15.81
CA LYS A 775 2.75 27.42 15.30
C LYS A 775 1.86 27.44 14.07
N ILE A 776 0.70 28.07 14.22
CA ILE A 776 -0.29 28.25 13.16
C ILE A 776 -0.08 29.62 12.54
N VAL A 777 0.25 29.63 11.25
CA VAL A 777 0.42 30.88 10.50
C VAL A 777 -0.93 31.48 10.10
N LYS A 778 -0.91 32.76 9.75
CA LYS A 778 -2.12 33.50 9.42
C LYS A 778 -2.85 32.89 8.20
N ASP A 779 -4.17 32.89 8.25
CA ASP A 779 -5.07 32.52 7.13
C ASP A 779 -4.92 31.06 6.67
N VAL A 780 -4.63 30.15 7.61
CA VAL A 780 -4.57 28.68 7.38
C VAL A 780 -5.90 28.00 7.68
N LEU A 781 -6.54 28.37 8.78
CA LEU A 781 -7.81 27.80 9.21
C LEU A 781 -8.99 28.49 8.50
N ASN A 782 -9.93 27.70 8.01
CA ASN A 782 -11.16 28.16 7.36
C ASN A 782 -12.35 28.34 8.34
N LYS A 783 -12.23 27.80 9.55
CA LYS A 783 -13.19 27.93 10.65
C LYS A 783 -12.46 28.00 12.00
N GLU A 784 -13.14 28.46 13.04
CA GLU A 784 -12.61 28.32 14.40
C GLU A 784 -12.51 26.83 14.74
N VAL A 785 -11.36 26.40 15.26
CA VAL A 785 -11.09 25.00 15.61
C VAL A 785 -10.55 24.95 17.03
N GLU A 786 -11.02 23.99 17.81
CA GLU A 786 -10.40 23.61 19.06
C GLU A 786 -9.37 22.52 18.77
N ILE A 787 -8.10 22.84 18.98
CA ILE A 787 -6.99 21.95 18.70
C ILE A 787 -6.69 21.17 19.97
N THR A 788 -6.58 19.85 19.84
CA THR A 788 -6.16 18.95 20.90
C THR A 788 -4.80 18.35 20.57
N ILE A 789 -3.95 18.17 21.57
CA ILE A 789 -2.67 17.46 21.45
C ILE A 789 -2.55 16.58 22.69
N GLU A 790 -2.45 15.28 22.51
CA GLU A 790 -2.37 14.31 23.60
C GLU A 790 -1.15 13.41 23.42
N GLU A 791 -0.36 13.27 24.49
CA GLU A 791 0.70 12.28 24.56
C GLU A 791 0.10 10.88 24.77
N LEU A 792 0.52 9.93 23.94
CA LEU A 792 0.04 8.56 23.99
C LEU A 792 0.96 7.69 24.84
N GLU A 793 0.37 6.75 25.58
CA GLU A 793 1.12 5.62 26.11
C GLU A 793 1.64 4.77 24.93
N MET A 794 2.87 4.26 25.02
CA MET A 794 3.46 3.43 23.95
C MET A 794 2.57 2.21 23.67
N ASP A 795 1.95 2.23 22.49
CA ASP A 795 1.15 1.13 21.96
C ASP A 795 2.06 0.14 21.23
N GLU A 796 2.02 -1.14 21.61
CA GLU A 796 2.79 -2.22 20.97
C GLU A 796 2.47 -2.38 19.46
N ASN A 797 1.36 -1.80 18.99
CA ASN A 797 0.95 -1.85 17.58
C ASN A 797 1.49 -0.68 16.74
N ILE A 798 2.13 0.33 17.34
CA ILE A 798 2.80 1.41 16.59
C ILE A 798 4.25 1.00 16.36
N LEU A 799 4.48 0.36 15.21
CA LEU A 799 5.78 -0.19 14.85
C LEU A 799 6.73 0.91 14.38
N LEU A 800 7.98 0.84 14.86
CA LEU A 800 9.08 1.70 14.43
C LEU A 800 10.02 0.87 13.54
N PRO A 801 10.60 1.46 12.47
CA PRO A 801 11.67 0.82 11.72
C PRO A 801 12.82 0.37 12.60
N GLU A 802 13.42 -0.79 12.33
CA GLU A 802 14.57 -1.31 13.09
C GLU A 802 15.78 -0.35 13.06
N THR A 803 15.87 0.46 12.01
CA THR A 803 16.91 1.46 11.75
C THR A 803 16.71 2.77 12.53
N HIS A 804 15.63 2.91 13.30
CA HIS A 804 15.30 4.14 14.01
C HIS A 804 14.99 3.87 15.49
N GLU A 805 15.09 4.92 16.31
CA GLU A 805 14.62 4.94 17.70
C GLU A 805 13.76 6.17 17.97
N PHE A 806 12.84 6.06 18.93
CA PHE A 806 12.09 7.21 19.42
C PHE A 806 12.98 8.10 20.26
N LEU A 807 13.06 9.38 19.90
CA LEU A 807 13.74 10.43 20.67
C LEU A 807 12.73 11.30 21.44
N SER A 808 11.43 11.17 21.20
CA SER A 808 10.34 11.77 21.98
C SER A 808 9.17 10.80 22.14
N SER A 809 8.20 11.14 22.97
CA SER A 809 6.89 10.48 22.99
C SER A 809 6.14 10.61 21.66
N ILE A 810 5.03 9.88 21.53
CA ILE A 810 4.09 9.98 20.41
C ILE A 810 2.97 10.95 20.81
N TYR A 811 2.70 11.92 19.95
CA TYR A 811 1.69 12.95 20.20
C TYR A 811 0.58 12.88 19.15
N GLU A 812 -0.66 12.65 19.59
CA GLU A 812 -1.86 12.65 18.75
C GLU A 812 -2.47 14.05 18.65
N PHE A 813 -2.65 14.53 17.43
CA PHE A 813 -3.23 15.83 17.14
C PHE A 813 -4.68 15.69 16.69
N GLY A 814 -5.56 16.51 17.25
CA GLY A 814 -6.97 16.60 16.89
C GLY A 814 -7.40 18.03 16.54
N PRO A 815 -8.52 18.20 15.81
CA PRO A 815 -9.44 17.14 15.36
C PRO A 815 -8.90 16.30 14.19
N LYS A 816 -9.17 15.00 14.18
CA LYS A 816 -8.77 14.09 13.09
C LYS A 816 -9.33 14.57 11.74
N GLY A 817 -8.55 14.44 10.68
CA GLY A 817 -8.92 14.92 9.34
C GLY A 817 -8.76 16.43 9.12
N THR A 818 -8.16 17.16 10.07
CA THR A 818 -7.79 18.57 9.84
C THR A 818 -6.66 18.63 8.81
N VAL A 819 -6.88 19.35 7.70
CA VAL A 819 -5.91 19.57 6.63
C VAL A 819 -5.67 21.06 6.44
N PHE A 820 -4.42 21.45 6.20
CA PHE A 820 -4.00 22.84 6.06
C PHE A 820 -3.64 23.16 4.60
N ASN A 821 -4.22 24.25 4.08
CA ASN A 821 -3.93 24.74 2.72
C ASN A 821 -2.56 25.41 2.57
N LYS A 822 -1.87 25.64 3.70
CA LYS A 822 -0.52 26.16 3.84
C LYS A 822 0.12 25.44 5.02
N PRO A 823 1.45 25.23 5.00
CA PRO A 823 2.12 24.54 6.08
C PRO A 823 1.95 25.27 7.42
N VAL A 824 1.65 24.50 8.47
CA VAL A 824 1.86 24.92 9.87
C VAL A 824 3.15 24.30 10.38
N TYR A 825 3.71 24.83 11.46
CA TYR A 825 5.02 24.39 11.94
C TYR A 825 4.90 23.72 13.30
N LEU A 826 5.32 22.46 13.38
CA LEU A 826 5.37 21.68 14.61
C LEU A 826 6.81 21.67 15.12
N SER A 827 6.99 22.00 16.39
CA SER A 827 8.25 21.91 17.10
C SER A 827 8.08 21.00 18.31
N ILE A 828 8.96 19.99 18.45
CA ILE A 828 9.01 19.10 19.60
C ILE A 828 10.38 19.26 20.26
N ARG A 829 10.42 19.51 21.57
CA ARG A 829 11.67 19.54 22.34
C ARG A 829 12.05 18.15 22.79
N THR A 830 13.32 17.83 22.67
CA THR A 830 13.89 16.59 23.19
C THR A 830 15.30 16.85 23.74
N ALA A 831 15.71 16.10 24.75
CA ALA A 831 17.09 16.14 25.22
C ALA A 831 17.93 15.18 24.38
N ILE A 832 18.69 15.76 23.44
CA ILE A 832 19.54 15.00 22.51
C ILE A 832 20.72 14.35 23.27
N PRO A 833 20.81 13.01 23.34
CA PRO A 833 21.90 12.31 24.03
C PRO A 833 23.27 12.61 23.45
N ASP A 834 24.32 12.42 24.26
CA ASP A 834 25.70 12.41 23.77
C ASP A 834 25.93 11.25 22.81
N GLY A 835 26.61 11.50 21.70
CA GLY A 835 26.89 10.50 20.66
C GLY A 835 25.87 10.47 19.52
N VAL A 836 24.65 11.01 19.73
CA VAL A 836 23.65 11.13 18.67
C VAL A 836 24.08 12.20 17.66
N ASN A 837 24.20 11.79 16.41
CA ASN A 837 24.41 12.72 15.31
C ASN A 837 23.13 13.52 15.05
N HIS A 838 23.21 14.84 15.17
CA HIS A 838 22.02 15.70 15.08
C HIS A 838 21.43 15.71 13.68
N GLU A 839 22.23 15.40 12.66
CA GLU A 839 21.81 15.28 11.25
C GLU A 839 20.93 14.05 11.00
N ASP A 840 20.92 13.08 11.93
CA ASP A 840 20.14 11.84 11.90
C ASP A 840 18.82 11.95 12.70
N ILE A 841 18.53 13.11 13.31
CA ILE A 841 17.29 13.38 14.05
C ILE A 841 16.22 13.92 13.10
N LEU A 842 15.05 13.28 13.08
CA LEU A 842 13.99 13.49 12.10
C LEU A 842 12.64 13.65 12.81
N LEU A 843 11.85 14.65 12.42
CA LEU A 843 10.43 14.74 12.80
C LEU A 843 9.61 13.86 11.84
N ALA A 844 8.72 13.05 12.38
CA ALA A 844 7.90 12.12 11.59
C ALA A 844 6.44 12.17 12.01
N TRP A 845 5.57 11.81 11.07
CA TRP A 845 4.15 11.55 11.33
C TRP A 845 3.82 10.09 11.08
N TYR A 846 2.89 9.52 11.84
CA TYR A 846 2.47 8.15 11.70
C TYR A 846 1.31 8.05 10.72
N ASN A 847 1.52 7.28 9.66
CA ASN A 847 0.46 6.89 8.74
C ASN A 847 -0.29 5.69 9.34
N GLU A 848 -1.45 5.96 9.92
CA GLU A 848 -2.29 4.94 10.55
C GLU A 848 -2.80 3.88 9.57
N GLU A 849 -2.97 4.22 8.29
CA GLU A 849 -3.43 3.28 7.26
C GLU A 849 -2.32 2.29 6.86
N LYS A 850 -1.08 2.78 6.76
CA LYS A 850 0.10 1.98 6.40
C LYS A 850 0.81 1.35 7.60
N GLY A 851 0.51 1.81 8.81
CA GLY A 851 1.24 1.44 10.02
C GLY A 851 2.72 1.87 9.99
N GLN A 852 3.04 3.01 9.38
CA GLN A 852 4.42 3.45 9.10
C GLN A 852 4.69 4.90 9.48
N TRP A 853 5.93 5.21 9.87
CA TRP A 853 6.39 6.57 10.09
C TRP A 853 6.88 7.23 8.79
N VAL A 854 6.40 8.44 8.51
CA VAL A 854 6.75 9.24 7.32
C VAL A 854 7.51 10.49 7.75
N ILE A 855 8.68 10.72 7.16
CA ILE A 855 9.60 11.78 7.57
C ILE A 855 9.17 13.14 7.02
N LEU A 856 9.28 14.16 7.87
CA LEU A 856 9.10 15.55 7.50
C LEU A 856 10.45 16.23 7.25
N PRO A 857 10.49 17.27 6.39
CA PRO A 857 11.60 18.21 6.38
C PRO A 857 11.85 18.72 7.80
N THR A 858 13.07 18.51 8.30
CA THR A 858 13.39 18.69 9.71
C THR A 858 14.56 19.65 9.88
N VAL A 859 14.40 20.61 10.80
CA VAL A 859 15.46 21.45 11.34
C VAL A 859 15.65 21.14 12.82
N VAL A 860 16.89 20.91 13.23
CA VAL A 860 17.26 20.62 14.61
C VAL A 860 18.07 21.78 15.16
N ASP A 861 17.64 22.35 16.29
CA ASP A 861 18.41 23.34 17.03
C ASP A 861 19.13 22.72 18.23
N SER A 862 20.46 22.63 18.12
CA SER A 862 21.32 22.02 19.15
C SER A 862 21.39 22.85 20.44
N SER A 863 21.06 24.15 20.42
CA SER A 863 21.13 24.99 21.62
C SER A 863 19.88 24.89 22.50
N THR A 864 18.72 24.53 21.92
CA THR A 864 17.44 24.47 22.63
C THR A 864 16.85 23.05 22.73
N GLY A 865 17.36 22.11 21.93
CA GLY A 865 16.81 20.75 21.80
C GLY A 865 15.53 20.70 20.97
N THR A 866 15.23 21.76 20.21
CA THR A 866 13.98 21.88 19.46
C THR A 866 14.13 21.25 18.07
N VAL A 867 13.22 20.35 17.72
CA VAL A 867 13.13 19.71 16.40
C VAL A 867 11.88 20.21 15.70
N THR A 868 12.06 20.93 14.59
CA THR A 868 10.98 21.65 13.90
C THR A 868 10.75 21.10 12.49
N GLY A 869 9.50 20.86 12.13
CA GLY A 869 9.09 20.49 10.78
C GLY A 869 7.78 21.12 10.35
N SER A 870 7.45 20.94 9.08
CA SER A 870 6.23 21.47 8.47
C SER A 870 5.15 20.40 8.40
N VAL A 871 3.95 20.74 8.82
CA VAL A 871 2.80 19.85 8.97
C VAL A 871 1.66 20.33 8.07
N GLU A 872 1.04 19.38 7.37
CA GLU A 872 -0.04 19.65 6.40
C GLU A 872 -1.39 19.09 6.87
N HIS A 873 -1.40 18.20 7.87
CA HIS A 873 -2.61 17.63 8.44
C HIS A 873 -2.38 17.17 9.88
N PHE A 874 -3.46 16.84 10.61
CA PHE A 874 -3.38 16.26 11.95
C PHE A 874 -3.46 14.73 11.95
N THR A 875 -2.56 14.12 12.71
CA THR A 875 -2.37 12.68 12.95
C THR A 875 -1.47 12.53 14.20
N LYS A 876 -0.76 11.42 14.37
CA LYS A 876 0.25 11.21 15.40
C LYS A 876 1.64 11.65 14.91
N PHE A 877 2.43 12.30 15.76
CA PHE A 877 3.77 12.79 15.46
C PHE A 877 4.79 12.37 16.53
N SER A 878 6.05 12.21 16.14
CA SER A 878 7.15 11.94 17.06
C SER A 878 8.49 12.38 16.45
N VAL A 879 9.51 12.55 17.29
CA VAL A 879 10.90 12.73 16.89
C VAL A 879 11.58 11.37 16.88
N LEU A 880 12.16 11.02 15.74
CA LEU A 880 12.93 9.80 15.53
C LEU A 880 14.41 10.14 15.40
N VAL A 881 15.28 9.19 15.72
CA VAL A 881 16.70 9.24 15.41
C VAL A 881 17.08 8.01 14.59
N ARG A 882 17.80 8.19 13.49
CA ARG A 882 18.37 7.06 12.73
C ARG A 882 19.56 6.49 13.49
N LYS A 883 19.58 5.17 13.68
CA LYS A 883 20.71 4.46 14.29
C LYS A 883 21.96 4.61 13.44
N SER A 884 23.12 4.77 14.07
CA SER A 884 24.37 4.91 13.32
C SER A 884 24.79 3.57 12.69
N PRO A 885 25.38 3.55 11.48
CA PRO A 885 25.97 2.32 10.91
C PRO A 885 27.02 1.66 11.83
N ALA A 886 27.62 2.44 12.75
CA ALA A 886 28.56 1.92 13.74
C ALA A 886 27.88 1.18 14.91
N GLU A 887 26.60 1.47 15.17
CA GLU A 887 25.74 0.75 16.13
C GLU A 887 25.05 -0.44 15.46
N GLU A 888 24.68 -0.33 14.17
CA GLU A 888 24.29 -1.48 13.33
C GLU A 888 25.38 -2.56 13.35
N LEU A 889 26.66 -2.20 13.18
CA LEU A 889 27.77 -3.17 13.23
C LEU A 889 28.01 -3.81 14.61
N GLN A 890 27.43 -3.30 15.70
CA GLN A 890 27.55 -3.89 17.05
C GLN A 890 26.34 -4.76 17.44
N GLU A 891 25.14 -4.47 16.91
CA GLU A 891 23.94 -5.27 17.16
C GLU A 891 23.68 -6.32 16.06
N GLU A 892 24.12 -6.09 14.82
CA GLU A 892 23.93 -6.99 13.67
C GLU A 892 24.85 -8.22 13.70
N GLU A 893 25.96 -8.20 14.46
CA GLU A 893 26.76 -9.41 14.73
C GLU A 893 26.01 -10.45 15.62
N ALA A 894 24.82 -10.14 16.13
CA ALA A 894 24.13 -11.01 17.09
C ALA A 894 22.92 -11.81 16.56
N SER A 895 22.32 -11.55 15.38
CA SER A 895 21.00 -12.18 15.11
C SER A 895 20.52 -12.54 13.69
N ILE A 896 21.26 -12.42 12.58
CA ILE A 896 20.76 -12.91 11.26
C ILE A 896 21.55 -14.12 10.78
N GLN A 897 21.01 -15.33 10.99
CA GLN A 897 21.50 -16.55 10.32
C GLN A 897 20.80 -16.76 8.98
N ILE A 898 21.55 -16.80 7.88
CA ILE A 898 21.02 -17.16 6.56
C ILE A 898 20.66 -18.65 6.55
N GLN A 899 19.36 -18.98 6.56
CA GLN A 899 18.88 -20.37 6.55
C GLN A 899 18.36 -20.81 5.18
N PHE A 900 18.90 -21.94 4.68
CA PHE A 900 18.39 -22.65 3.51
C PHE A 900 17.45 -23.78 3.92
N GLU A 901 16.29 -23.92 3.28
CA GLU A 901 15.24 -24.88 3.67
C GLU A 901 15.69 -26.35 3.65
N ASP A 902 16.65 -26.70 2.79
CA ASP A 902 17.17 -28.06 2.69
C ASP A 902 18.47 -28.29 3.49
N VAL A 903 18.79 -27.37 4.40
CA VAL A 903 19.92 -27.45 5.35
C VAL A 903 19.36 -27.30 6.77
N ASP A 904 19.26 -28.41 7.49
CA ASP A 904 18.71 -28.45 8.83
C ASP A 904 19.61 -29.21 9.82
N GLU A 905 19.40 -28.96 11.11
CA GLU A 905 20.12 -29.57 12.23
C GLU A 905 19.87 -31.08 12.40
N VAL A 906 18.89 -31.66 11.70
CA VAL A 906 18.59 -33.10 11.77
C VAL A 906 19.43 -33.87 10.76
N ASN A 907 19.53 -33.35 9.53
CA ASN A 907 20.17 -34.00 8.39
C ASN A 907 21.64 -33.56 8.22
N TYR A 908 21.97 -32.31 8.58
CA TYR A 908 23.30 -31.72 8.40
C TYR A 908 23.82 -30.92 9.61
N PRO A 909 23.71 -31.40 10.86
CA PRO A 909 24.15 -30.65 12.07
C PRO A 909 25.64 -30.26 12.08
N TRP A 910 26.44 -30.88 11.22
CA TRP A 910 27.87 -30.65 11.08
C TRP A 910 28.23 -29.62 9.99
N ALA A 911 27.23 -29.07 9.28
CA ALA A 911 27.43 -28.11 8.19
C ALA A 911 26.50 -26.89 8.26
N VAL A 912 25.42 -26.92 9.04
CA VAL A 912 24.45 -25.80 9.13
C VAL A 912 25.16 -24.49 9.44
N LYS A 913 25.99 -24.47 10.48
CA LYS A 913 26.74 -23.28 10.90
C LYS A 913 27.70 -22.82 9.82
N GLU A 914 28.51 -23.74 9.29
CA GLU A 914 29.52 -23.43 8.29
C GLU A 914 28.90 -22.91 6.98
N ILE A 915 27.72 -23.43 6.62
CA ILE A 915 26.94 -22.98 5.46
C ILE A 915 26.39 -21.56 5.71
N SER A 916 25.81 -21.28 6.89
CA SER A 916 25.31 -19.95 7.25
C SER A 916 26.44 -18.92 7.23
N ASP A 917 27.53 -19.18 7.97
CA ASP A 917 28.67 -18.27 8.12
C ASP A 917 29.29 -17.91 6.75
N LEU A 918 29.41 -18.88 5.83
CA LEU A 918 29.97 -18.63 4.49
C LEU A 918 28.97 -17.96 3.55
N ALA A 919 27.66 -18.17 3.74
CA ALA A 919 26.62 -17.52 2.95
C ALA A 919 26.52 -16.04 3.33
N GLU A 920 26.60 -15.73 4.63
CA GLU A 920 26.65 -14.36 5.18
C GLU A 920 27.85 -13.59 4.61
N LYS A 921 29.00 -14.26 4.48
CA LYS A 921 30.20 -13.69 3.86
C LYS A 921 30.16 -13.64 2.32
N GLY A 922 29.07 -14.06 1.68
CA GLY A 922 28.92 -14.08 0.22
C GLY A 922 29.85 -15.06 -0.52
N ILE A 923 30.53 -15.95 0.20
CA ILE A 923 31.50 -16.91 -0.34
C ILE A 923 30.76 -18.04 -1.06
N ILE A 924 29.73 -18.59 -0.41
CA ILE A 924 28.82 -19.57 -1.00
C ILE A 924 27.48 -18.92 -1.36
N LYS A 925 26.79 -19.49 -2.34
CA LYS A 925 25.42 -19.09 -2.71
C LYS A 925 24.54 -20.34 -2.84
N GLY A 926 23.25 -20.17 -2.57
CA GLY A 926 22.22 -21.18 -2.82
C GLY A 926 22.07 -21.52 -4.30
N VAL A 927 21.27 -22.55 -4.59
CA VAL A 927 20.95 -23.02 -5.95
C VAL A 927 19.62 -22.46 -6.47
N GLY A 928 19.02 -21.50 -5.77
CA GLY A 928 17.68 -20.97 -6.03
C GLY A 928 16.61 -21.54 -5.08
N ASN A 929 15.42 -20.93 -5.04
CA ASN A 929 14.25 -21.34 -4.23
C ASN A 929 14.56 -21.58 -2.75
N ASN A 930 15.39 -20.72 -2.15
CA ASN A 930 15.86 -20.84 -0.76
C ASN A 930 16.57 -22.17 -0.43
N ARG A 931 17.18 -22.83 -1.41
CA ARG A 931 17.88 -24.11 -1.25
C ARG A 931 19.39 -24.01 -1.46
N PHE A 932 20.14 -24.86 -0.75
CA PHE A 932 21.58 -25.03 -0.89
C PHE A 932 21.99 -26.30 -1.65
N ALA A 933 21.15 -27.35 -1.67
CA ALA A 933 21.45 -28.68 -2.21
C ALA A 933 22.69 -29.35 -1.57
N PRO A 934 22.71 -29.57 -0.24
CA PRO A 934 23.90 -30.00 0.51
C PRO A 934 24.54 -31.32 0.05
N ALA A 935 23.74 -32.28 -0.42
CA ALA A 935 24.23 -33.59 -0.89
C ALA A 935 24.76 -33.60 -2.33
N ARG A 936 24.61 -32.50 -3.10
CA ARG A 936 25.09 -32.45 -4.48
C ARG A 936 26.61 -32.43 -4.51
N GLU A 937 27.20 -33.24 -5.38
CA GLU A 937 28.65 -33.22 -5.64
C GLU A 937 29.08 -31.94 -6.35
N VAL A 938 30.22 -31.38 -5.95
CA VAL A 938 30.80 -30.21 -6.60
C VAL A 938 31.75 -30.60 -7.73
N ASN A 939 31.78 -29.80 -8.78
CA ASN A 939 32.78 -29.93 -9.83
C ASN A 939 34.06 -29.12 -9.49
N ARG A 940 35.10 -29.32 -10.31
CA ARG A 940 36.42 -28.69 -10.11
C ARG A 940 36.38 -27.17 -10.22
N ALA A 941 35.58 -26.62 -11.14
CA ALA A 941 35.42 -25.18 -11.29
C ALA A 941 34.74 -24.54 -10.08
N GLU A 942 33.64 -25.14 -9.60
CA GLU A 942 32.92 -24.69 -8.41
C GLU A 942 33.83 -24.61 -7.18
N PHE A 943 34.65 -25.64 -6.95
CA PHE A 943 35.56 -25.65 -5.81
C PHE A 943 36.70 -24.63 -5.94
N ALA A 944 37.24 -24.44 -7.15
CA ALA A 944 38.25 -23.41 -7.40
C ALA A 944 37.71 -22.00 -7.13
N THR A 945 36.47 -21.72 -7.53
CA THR A 945 35.78 -20.46 -7.20
C THR A 945 35.66 -20.24 -5.70
N LEU A 946 35.32 -21.27 -4.93
CA LEU A 946 35.23 -21.16 -3.46
C LEU A 946 36.59 -20.82 -2.83
N LEU A 947 37.67 -21.42 -3.31
CA LEU A 947 39.03 -21.13 -2.82
C LEU A 947 39.47 -19.69 -3.16
N VAL A 948 39.14 -19.20 -4.35
CA VAL A 948 39.45 -17.80 -4.73
C VAL A 948 38.70 -16.82 -3.86
N LYS A 949 37.41 -17.08 -3.60
CA LYS A 949 36.56 -16.21 -2.77
C LYS A 949 36.94 -16.21 -1.30
N VAL A 950 37.20 -17.37 -0.70
CA VAL A 950 37.55 -17.46 0.72
C VAL A 950 38.91 -16.81 1.02
N LEU A 951 39.81 -16.80 0.04
CA LEU A 951 41.13 -16.17 0.15
C LEU A 951 41.15 -14.71 -0.31
N ASP A 952 40.02 -14.16 -0.74
CA ASP A 952 39.89 -12.81 -1.30
C ASP A 952 40.95 -12.51 -2.40
N ILE A 953 41.18 -13.50 -3.28
CA ILE A 953 42.15 -13.37 -4.38
C ILE A 953 41.52 -12.52 -5.48
N ASP A 954 42.24 -11.52 -5.98
CA ASP A 954 41.82 -10.69 -7.11
C ASP A 954 41.56 -11.53 -8.38
N TYR A 955 40.30 -11.57 -8.82
CA TYR A 955 39.84 -12.24 -10.03
C TYR A 955 39.30 -11.24 -11.08
N THR A 956 39.67 -9.96 -10.99
CA THR A 956 39.23 -8.92 -11.95
C THR A 956 39.94 -8.97 -13.30
N LYS A 957 40.99 -9.80 -13.42
CA LYS A 957 41.75 -9.98 -14.65
C LYS A 957 41.02 -10.90 -15.63
N GLU A 958 41.12 -10.57 -16.92
CA GLU A 958 40.59 -11.41 -18.00
C GLU A 958 41.32 -12.76 -18.08
N TYR A 959 40.58 -13.80 -18.48
CA TYR A 959 41.11 -15.14 -18.71
C TYR A 959 42.16 -15.14 -19.82
N GLN A 960 43.32 -15.77 -19.60
CA GLN A 960 44.48 -15.70 -20.53
C GLN A 960 44.62 -16.95 -21.42
N GLY A 961 43.58 -17.79 -21.49
CA GLY A 961 43.60 -18.99 -22.35
C GLY A 961 44.53 -20.11 -21.85
N ARG A 962 44.81 -20.17 -20.54
CA ARG A 962 45.77 -21.12 -19.95
C ARG A 962 45.41 -22.59 -20.17
N PHE A 963 44.13 -22.93 -20.06
CA PHE A 963 43.57 -24.26 -20.29
C PHE A 963 42.65 -24.23 -21.54
N GLN A 964 42.79 -25.23 -22.40
CA GLN A 964 42.08 -25.30 -23.68
C GLN A 964 40.60 -25.68 -23.54
N ASP A 965 40.22 -26.23 -22.39
CA ASP A 965 38.87 -26.69 -22.06
C ASP A 965 38.13 -25.71 -21.14
N VAL A 966 38.59 -24.45 -21.08
CA VAL A 966 37.93 -23.33 -20.41
C VAL A 966 37.79 -22.20 -21.43
N SER A 967 36.56 -21.74 -21.65
CA SER A 967 36.23 -20.61 -22.52
C SER A 967 36.35 -19.30 -21.74
N GLU A 968 36.72 -18.20 -22.40
CA GLU A 968 36.69 -16.84 -21.80
C GLU A 968 35.28 -16.45 -21.33
N GLU A 969 34.24 -16.98 -21.98
CA GLU A 969 32.83 -16.73 -21.65
C GLU A 969 32.32 -17.59 -20.47
N ASP A 970 33.09 -18.57 -20.00
CA ASP A 970 32.67 -19.40 -18.87
C ASP A 970 32.67 -18.57 -17.58
N TRP A 971 31.59 -18.66 -16.79
CA TRP A 971 31.44 -17.91 -15.54
C TRP A 971 32.58 -18.14 -14.53
N TYR A 972 33.26 -19.28 -14.61
CA TYR A 972 34.39 -19.65 -13.75
C TYR A 972 35.77 -19.25 -14.32
N ALA A 973 35.85 -18.76 -15.57
CA ALA A 973 37.13 -18.58 -16.28
C ALA A 973 38.11 -17.69 -15.51
N VAL A 974 37.64 -16.55 -14.99
CA VAL A 974 38.44 -15.61 -14.21
C VAL A 974 38.93 -16.19 -12.88
N TYR A 975 38.11 -17.01 -12.22
CA TYR A 975 38.48 -17.68 -10.97
C TYR A 975 39.50 -18.79 -11.21
N VAL A 976 39.35 -19.54 -12.31
CA VAL A 976 40.32 -20.55 -12.72
C VAL A 976 41.66 -19.90 -13.07
N GLU A 977 41.68 -18.76 -13.77
CA GLU A 977 42.93 -18.03 -14.01
C GLU A 977 43.57 -17.59 -12.69
N ALA A 978 42.83 -16.92 -11.82
CA ALA A 978 43.33 -16.42 -10.54
C ALA A 978 43.90 -17.54 -9.66
N ALA A 979 43.18 -18.65 -9.53
CA ALA A 979 43.66 -19.82 -8.78
C ALA A 979 44.91 -20.45 -9.41
N ALA A 980 45.05 -20.41 -10.72
CA ALA A 980 46.23 -20.92 -11.42
C ALA A 980 47.44 -19.98 -11.28
N GLU A 981 47.24 -18.66 -11.35
CA GLU A 981 48.29 -17.65 -11.09
C GLU A 981 48.86 -17.79 -9.69
N MET A 982 47.99 -18.03 -8.69
CA MET A 982 48.38 -18.25 -7.30
C MET A 982 48.94 -19.66 -7.04
N GLY A 983 49.01 -20.53 -8.05
CA GLY A 983 49.56 -21.88 -7.94
C GLY A 983 48.66 -22.89 -7.20
N ILE A 984 47.45 -22.49 -6.81
CA ILE A 984 46.45 -23.30 -6.10
C ILE A 984 45.98 -24.46 -7.00
N ILE A 985 45.83 -24.21 -8.30
CA ILE A 985 45.50 -25.26 -9.29
C ILE A 985 46.57 -25.36 -10.38
N THR A 986 46.72 -26.56 -10.97
CA THR A 986 47.71 -26.85 -12.04
C THR A 986 47.10 -27.58 -13.24
N GLY A 987 45.78 -27.76 -13.29
CA GLY A 987 45.11 -28.60 -14.30
C GLY A 987 45.25 -30.12 -14.04
N LEU A 988 44.55 -30.94 -14.83
CA LEU A 988 44.78 -32.39 -14.93
C LEU A 988 45.99 -32.69 -15.83
N THR A 989 46.22 -31.82 -16.81
CA THR A 989 47.43 -31.77 -17.66
C THR A 989 47.88 -30.32 -17.78
N GLU A 990 49.02 -30.07 -18.42
CA GLU A 990 49.53 -28.71 -18.69
C GLU A 990 48.52 -27.82 -19.43
N HIS A 991 47.58 -28.40 -20.20
CA HIS A 991 46.66 -27.67 -21.06
C HIS A 991 45.18 -27.95 -20.82
N SER A 992 44.81 -28.76 -19.81
CA SER A 992 43.41 -29.10 -19.53
C SER A 992 43.11 -29.08 -18.05
N PHE A 993 42.02 -28.41 -17.68
CA PHE A 993 41.54 -28.26 -16.31
C PHE A 993 40.42 -29.23 -15.94
N ALA A 994 39.59 -29.63 -16.90
CA ALA A 994 38.35 -30.38 -16.75
C ALA A 994 37.36 -29.73 -15.76
N PRO A 995 36.78 -28.55 -16.09
CA PRO A 995 36.01 -27.75 -15.14
C PRO A 995 34.76 -28.46 -14.58
N TYR A 996 34.09 -29.27 -15.40
CA TYR A 996 32.84 -29.96 -15.04
C TYR A 996 33.04 -31.35 -14.42
N ASP A 997 34.27 -31.86 -14.36
CA ASP A 997 34.54 -33.14 -13.69
C ASP A 997 34.28 -33.00 -12.19
N LYS A 998 33.61 -34.02 -11.62
CA LYS A 998 33.36 -34.11 -10.18
C LYS A 998 34.68 -34.18 -9.42
N LEU A 999 34.78 -33.41 -8.33
CA LEU A 999 36.01 -33.30 -7.57
C LEU A 999 36.14 -34.41 -6.53
N THR A 1000 37.20 -35.22 -6.62
CA THR A 1000 37.48 -36.24 -5.61
C THR A 1000 38.08 -35.64 -4.33
N ARG A 1001 37.87 -36.29 -3.18
CA ARG A 1001 38.40 -35.86 -1.87
C ARG A 1001 39.92 -35.66 -1.88
N LYS A 1002 40.68 -36.53 -2.57
CA LYS A 1002 42.14 -36.36 -2.70
C LYS A 1002 42.54 -35.13 -3.54
N GLN A 1003 41.75 -34.78 -4.56
CA GLN A 1003 42.01 -33.61 -5.39
C GLN A 1003 41.70 -32.33 -4.62
N ALA A 1004 40.59 -32.31 -3.86
CA ALA A 1004 40.26 -31.20 -2.96
C ALA A 1004 41.37 -30.99 -1.90
N ALA A 1005 41.85 -32.07 -1.28
CA ALA A 1005 42.97 -32.01 -0.34
C ALA A 1005 44.23 -31.40 -0.95
N VAL A 1006 44.59 -31.77 -2.18
CA VAL A 1006 45.77 -31.21 -2.85
C VAL A 1006 45.60 -29.72 -3.17
N MET A 1007 44.40 -29.27 -3.54
CA MET A 1007 44.13 -27.84 -3.76
C MET A 1007 44.25 -27.04 -2.47
N ILE A 1008 43.68 -27.54 -1.36
CA ILE A 1008 43.78 -26.89 -0.04
C ILE A 1008 45.22 -26.88 0.47
N ALA A 1009 45.95 -28.00 0.36
CA ALA A 1009 47.31 -28.13 0.89
C ALA A 1009 48.32 -27.16 0.25
N LYS A 1010 48.03 -26.63 -0.94
CA LYS A 1010 48.85 -25.63 -1.63
C LYS A 1010 48.72 -24.23 -1.05
N ILE A 1011 47.68 -23.99 -0.24
CA ILE A 1011 47.40 -22.73 0.43
C ILE A 1011 48.05 -22.72 1.82
N LEU A 1012 48.16 -23.88 2.45
CA LEU A 1012 48.70 -24.03 3.81
C LEU A 1012 50.23 -23.95 3.83
N GLU A 1013 50.76 -23.31 4.89
CA GLU A 1013 52.19 -23.35 5.20
C GLU A 1013 52.65 -24.79 5.52
N GLU A 1014 53.88 -25.13 5.16
CA GLU A 1014 54.44 -26.46 5.45
C GLU A 1014 54.83 -26.56 6.94
N LYS A 1015 54.08 -27.37 7.71
CA LYS A 1015 54.46 -27.79 9.07
C LYS A 1015 55.22 -29.13 9.02
N GLU A 1016 56.24 -29.32 9.86
CA GLU A 1016 56.85 -30.64 10.05
C GLU A 1016 55.79 -31.57 10.67
N ALA A 1017 55.36 -32.61 9.94
CA ALA A 1017 54.33 -33.54 10.39
C ALA A 1017 54.74 -34.21 11.72
N ILE A 1018 53.98 -33.92 12.79
CA ILE A 1018 54.36 -34.31 14.16
C ILE A 1018 53.86 -35.73 14.48
N THR A 1019 52.92 -36.28 13.70
CA THR A 1019 52.29 -37.58 14.00
C THR A 1019 51.99 -38.40 12.74
N PRO A 1020 52.33 -39.71 12.67
CA PRO A 1020 51.89 -40.58 11.59
C PRO A 1020 50.36 -40.76 11.68
N ILE A 1021 49.63 -40.26 10.68
CA ILE A 1021 48.20 -40.52 10.54
C ILE A 1021 48.03 -41.91 9.93
N GLU A 1022 47.50 -42.87 10.70
CA GLU A 1022 47.18 -44.21 10.21
C GLU A 1022 45.82 -44.21 9.49
N LEU A 1023 45.84 -44.33 8.16
CA LEU A 1023 44.64 -44.47 7.31
C LEU A 1023 44.53 -45.90 6.78
N LYS A 1024 43.36 -46.54 6.96
CA LYS A 1024 43.13 -47.91 6.49
C LYS A 1024 43.21 -48.06 4.98
N ASP A 1025 42.92 -46.98 4.24
CA ASP A 1025 42.91 -46.89 2.79
C ASP A 1025 44.08 -46.05 2.25
N ALA A 1026 45.15 -45.85 3.03
CA ALA A 1026 46.34 -45.12 2.60
C ALA A 1026 46.90 -45.63 1.26
N SER A 1027 46.82 -46.94 1.00
CA SER A 1027 47.27 -47.56 -0.26
C SER A 1027 46.42 -47.18 -1.47
N GLU A 1028 45.22 -46.64 -1.28
CA GLU A 1028 44.36 -46.13 -2.35
C GLU A 1028 44.62 -44.66 -2.69
N ILE A 1029 45.35 -43.95 -1.83
CA ILE A 1029 45.78 -42.58 -2.06
C ILE A 1029 46.95 -42.63 -3.06
N SER A 1030 46.82 -41.86 -4.14
CA SER A 1030 47.87 -41.81 -5.15
C SER A 1030 49.14 -41.18 -4.55
N PRO A 1031 50.36 -41.66 -4.89
CA PRO A 1031 51.60 -41.17 -4.26
C PRO A 1031 51.79 -39.65 -4.31
N TRP A 1032 51.31 -38.99 -5.37
CA TRP A 1032 51.37 -37.54 -5.53
C TRP A 1032 50.46 -36.76 -4.58
N ALA A 1033 49.43 -37.39 -4.02
CA ALA A 1033 48.46 -36.78 -3.13
C ALA A 1033 48.69 -37.12 -1.66
N LEU A 1034 49.47 -38.18 -1.36
CA LEU A 1034 49.60 -38.72 0.00
C LEU A 1034 50.09 -37.66 0.99
N ASP A 1035 51.21 -37.02 0.71
CA ASP A 1035 51.78 -36.00 1.60
C ASP A 1035 50.83 -34.81 1.81
N LYS A 1036 50.07 -34.44 0.77
CA LYS A 1036 49.11 -33.33 0.81
C LYS A 1036 47.83 -33.68 1.57
N VAL A 1037 47.37 -34.93 1.45
CA VAL A 1037 46.27 -35.45 2.30
C VAL A 1037 46.70 -35.44 3.76
N VAL A 1038 47.89 -35.95 4.07
CA VAL A 1038 48.41 -35.90 5.44
C VAL A 1038 48.51 -34.47 5.96
N GLN A 1039 49.00 -33.53 5.14
CA GLN A 1039 49.10 -32.12 5.51
C GLN A 1039 47.74 -31.50 5.89
N VAL A 1040 46.70 -31.64 5.06
CA VAL A 1040 45.38 -31.04 5.39
C VAL A 1040 44.68 -31.72 6.56
N MET A 1041 45.02 -32.99 6.84
CA MET A 1041 44.54 -33.69 8.02
C MET A 1041 45.26 -33.24 9.29
N ASP A 1042 46.56 -32.95 9.22
CA ASP A 1042 47.36 -32.43 10.34
C ASP A 1042 46.91 -31.01 10.76
N HIS A 1043 46.41 -30.22 9.81
CA HIS A 1043 45.77 -28.92 10.07
C HIS A 1043 44.30 -29.02 10.52
N ASP A 1044 43.75 -30.21 10.76
CA ASP A 1044 42.34 -30.45 11.11
C ASP A 1044 41.28 -29.92 10.10
N ILE A 1045 41.72 -29.50 8.91
CA ILE A 1045 40.85 -28.99 7.85
C ILE A 1045 40.06 -30.15 7.25
N PHE A 1046 40.75 -31.21 6.86
CA PHE A 1046 40.15 -32.38 6.22
C PHE A 1046 40.12 -33.56 7.19
N LYS A 1047 38.94 -34.08 7.51
CA LYS A 1047 38.78 -35.28 8.36
C LYS A 1047 38.49 -36.54 7.54
N GLY A 1048 39.05 -37.66 7.96
CA GLY A 1048 38.66 -38.98 7.50
C GLY A 1048 37.28 -39.39 8.01
N PHE A 1049 36.77 -40.51 7.53
CA PHE A 1049 35.52 -41.09 7.98
C PHE A 1049 35.68 -41.79 9.34
N PRO A 1050 34.59 -41.98 10.11
CA PRO A 1050 34.63 -42.67 11.40
C PRO A 1050 35.17 -44.11 11.36
N ASP A 1051 35.25 -44.73 10.18
CA ASP A 1051 35.81 -46.08 9.97
C ASP A 1051 37.33 -46.10 9.78
N GLU A 1052 38.00 -44.95 9.97
CA GLU A 1052 39.45 -44.74 9.82
C GLU A 1052 39.93 -44.77 8.35
N THR A 1053 39.03 -44.50 7.39
CA THR A 1053 39.36 -44.30 5.97
C THR A 1053 39.35 -42.82 5.58
N PHE A 1054 40.07 -42.45 4.52
CA PHE A 1054 40.01 -41.11 3.92
C PHE A 1054 39.00 -41.02 2.76
N GLY A 1055 38.77 -42.10 2.02
CA GLY A 1055 37.92 -42.14 0.83
C GLY A 1055 38.50 -41.39 -0.37
N PRO A 1056 39.74 -41.65 -0.83
CA PRO A 1056 40.43 -40.82 -1.82
C PRO A 1056 39.78 -40.75 -3.21
N LYS A 1057 38.84 -41.65 -3.51
CA LYS A 1057 38.11 -41.69 -4.79
C LYS A 1057 36.68 -41.16 -4.69
N GLU A 1058 36.17 -40.90 -3.48
CA GLU A 1058 34.84 -40.35 -3.30
C GLU A 1058 34.81 -38.86 -3.70
N TYR A 1059 33.64 -38.40 -4.14
CA TYR A 1059 33.42 -37.02 -4.53
C TYR A 1059 33.04 -36.15 -3.33
N VAL A 1060 33.45 -34.88 -3.37
CA VAL A 1060 33.11 -33.92 -2.32
C VAL A 1060 31.73 -33.33 -2.61
N THR A 1061 30.86 -33.31 -1.60
CA THR A 1061 29.53 -32.67 -1.67
C THR A 1061 29.62 -31.17 -1.39
N ARG A 1062 28.53 -30.42 -1.66
CA ARG A 1062 28.44 -28.99 -1.34
C ARG A 1062 28.56 -28.71 0.15
N ALA A 1063 27.89 -29.50 1.00
CA ALA A 1063 28.00 -29.36 2.45
C ALA A 1063 29.42 -29.65 2.95
N GLN A 1064 30.05 -30.72 2.45
CA GLN A 1064 31.46 -30.99 2.78
C GLN A 1064 32.39 -29.87 2.28
N SER A 1065 32.14 -29.32 1.09
CA SER A 1065 32.92 -28.20 0.56
C SER A 1065 32.78 -26.97 1.44
N ALA A 1066 31.57 -26.62 1.89
CA ALA A 1066 31.35 -25.52 2.81
C ALA A 1066 32.15 -25.69 4.10
N VAL A 1067 32.12 -26.88 4.71
CA VAL A 1067 32.90 -27.16 5.93
C VAL A 1067 34.40 -27.06 5.70
N LEU A 1068 34.92 -27.57 4.58
CA LEU A 1068 36.35 -27.48 4.26
C LEU A 1068 36.79 -26.01 4.06
N ILE A 1069 35.96 -25.23 3.36
CA ILE A 1069 36.23 -23.81 3.06
C ILE A 1069 36.11 -22.97 4.34
N HIS A 1070 35.13 -23.24 5.18
CA HIS A 1070 34.95 -22.56 6.46
C HIS A 1070 36.12 -22.82 7.40
N LYS A 1071 36.58 -24.07 7.48
CA LYS A 1071 37.78 -24.40 8.25
C LYS A 1071 39.04 -23.72 7.71
N LEU A 1072 39.18 -23.64 6.39
CA LEU A 1072 40.28 -22.90 5.78
C LEU A 1072 40.21 -21.39 6.07
N LEU A 1073 39.00 -20.82 6.18
CA LEU A 1073 38.80 -19.42 6.58
C LEU A 1073 39.19 -19.16 8.05
N MET A 1074 39.08 -20.18 8.90
CA MET A 1074 39.36 -20.10 10.34
C MET A 1074 40.81 -20.46 10.71
N GLU A 1075 41.57 -21.04 9.78
CA GLU A 1075 43.02 -21.32 9.90
C GLU A 1075 43.84 -20.08 9.52
#